data_AF-A0A8S3ZKX9-F1
#
_entry.id   AF-A0A8S3ZKX9-F1
#
_cell.length_a   1.000
_cell.length_b   1.000
_cell.length_c   1.000
_cell.angle_alpha   90.00
_cell.angle_beta   90.00
_cell.angle_gamma   90.00
#
_symmetry.space_group_name_H-M   'P 1'
#
loop_
_entity.id
_entity.type
_entity.pdbx_description
1 polymer ?
#
loop_
_entity_poly.entity_id
_entity_poly.type
_entity_poly.pdbx_seq_one_letter_code
_entity_poly.pdbx_strand_id
1 'polypeptide(L)'
;MLQVMRRKEIEHIREKSMLQKKITSLEAQLTKVQEQVANLTITLRTAVHNSSRLQPEASQNIPVYVGQRQHVQYLSNQDSATSSQLADRIDSTSKKFQLPSQDIRLAYPNDGLNPVPRYRSQNDKNPIFYQEDRRYPHYPNYNTNTNRYKEENVLDNTGNDYIHDNQFDSALQKRQDQIDPNPLAHEKYKDEIKSNNTDSKLSEREMRDTSNDEMAIKENIFRSVPDGSIRLDRRAPESAEVLGSKQKLYPSVVGTENDPKDINKITGNESEQTNLEKYFQERLKMAEILKGQSYKTEYELIPFNRFIFNRIFLVDPGLGKRVVEKPIGSKKKDLNEILFNAVETLNTNRQQNSQYTYNDFIEGIYRSDPATGSQYELFFSNKDDKGLRHLRSYIKLTLFRPFAPPMAVQRTVINTASEWINIILPLSNRVDTFKLFMDQFVSVCIKRDRRIYLTVVYFGIEGLKEVKAIMSLVAKTHKFKHMKLVTLNETFTRGRGLQLGALNWKGGGDVLLFFCDVDIVFTSDFLERCRLNSDKGLRVYYPIVFSLYNPNIVYSLQDVPLPSMQDQLIVSKDTGFWRDFGYGMACLYRSDFLKIKGFDEQITGWGGEDVFLYQKFVRSEYFVVRATDPAIFHLWHEKVCDPMLSTEQYRSCIRSKALNEASHAQLGLLAFKDEIDVHRGISENNSLLNKEKNG
;
A
#
# COMPACT_ATOMS: atom_id res chain seq x y z
N MET A 1 -12.42 36.07 -7.33
CA MET A 1 -11.19 35.26 -7.49
C MET A 1 -9.96 36.12 -7.78
N LEU A 2 -9.90 36.88 -8.88
CA LEU A 2 -8.77 37.76 -9.26
C LEU A 2 -8.23 38.69 -8.13
N GLN A 3 -9.10 39.29 -7.32
CA GLN A 3 -8.66 40.11 -6.17
C GLN A 3 -7.96 39.31 -5.05
N VAL A 4 -8.29 38.03 -4.89
CA VAL A 4 -7.64 37.13 -3.92
C VAL A 4 -6.28 36.68 -4.47
N MET A 5 -6.20 36.40 -5.77
CA MET A 5 -4.94 36.11 -6.47
C MET A 5 -3.96 37.28 -6.32
N ARG A 6 -4.37 38.51 -6.65
CA ARG A 6 -3.55 39.72 -6.47
C ARG A 6 -3.12 39.96 -5.02
N ARG A 7 -3.96 39.66 -4.03
CA ARG A 7 -3.56 39.77 -2.61
C ARG A 7 -2.46 38.75 -2.27
N LYS A 8 -2.62 37.48 -2.66
CA LYS A 8 -1.60 36.45 -2.47
C LYS A 8 -0.30 36.75 -3.20
N GLU A 9 -0.38 37.32 -4.39
CA GLU A 9 0.78 37.73 -5.20
C GLU A 9 1.57 38.86 -4.51
N ILE A 10 0.89 39.89 -4.00
CA ILE A 10 1.51 40.96 -3.19
C ILE A 10 2.11 40.41 -1.88
N GLU A 11 1.44 39.46 -1.25
CA GLU A 11 1.90 38.80 -0.02
C GLU A 11 3.17 37.96 -0.28
N HIS A 12 3.19 37.19 -1.37
CA HIS A 12 4.35 36.41 -1.80
C HIS A 12 5.55 37.30 -2.19
N ILE A 13 5.32 38.45 -2.84
CA ILE A 13 6.37 39.45 -3.12
C ILE A 13 6.95 40.01 -1.81
N ARG A 14 6.12 40.25 -0.79
CA ARG A 14 6.58 40.70 0.55
C ARG A 14 7.38 39.63 1.27
N GLU A 15 6.94 38.36 1.25
CA GLU A 15 7.68 37.23 1.81
C GLU A 15 9.03 37.05 1.12
N LYS A 16 9.08 37.10 -0.22
CA LYS A 16 10.32 37.03 -1.00
C LYS A 16 11.28 38.15 -0.64
N SER A 17 10.80 39.38 -0.45
CA SER A 17 11.61 40.51 0.02
C SER A 17 12.15 40.30 1.44
N MET A 18 11.36 39.74 2.34
CA MET A 18 11.80 39.43 3.71
C MET A 18 12.81 38.29 3.75
N LEU A 19 12.64 37.26 2.92
CA LEU A 19 13.60 36.16 2.75
C LEU A 19 14.92 36.66 2.17
N GLN A 20 14.90 37.53 1.16
CA GLN A 20 16.13 38.11 0.60
C GLN A 20 16.92 38.88 1.66
N LYS A 21 16.25 39.68 2.52
CA LYS A 21 16.91 40.37 3.64
C LYS A 21 17.51 39.41 4.66
N LYS A 22 16.86 38.26 4.93
CA LYS A 22 17.41 37.21 5.80
C LYS A 22 18.63 36.53 5.17
N ILE A 23 18.61 36.25 3.87
CA ILE A 23 19.74 35.66 3.14
C ILE A 23 20.96 36.59 3.24
N THR A 24 20.81 37.88 2.90
CA THR A 24 21.91 38.86 3.01
C THR A 24 22.43 39.03 4.45
N SER A 25 21.55 38.92 5.46
CA SER A 25 21.98 38.91 6.86
C SER A 25 22.75 37.64 7.25
N LEU A 26 22.43 36.49 6.68
CA LEU A 26 23.13 35.22 6.93
C LEU A 26 24.47 35.17 6.18
N GLU A 27 24.53 35.69 4.95
CA GLU A 27 25.77 35.87 4.19
C GLU A 27 26.77 36.74 4.97
N ALA A 28 26.32 37.88 5.50
CA ALA A 28 27.16 38.75 6.33
C ALA A 28 27.62 38.10 7.66
N GLN A 29 26.84 37.18 8.23
CA GLN A 29 27.26 36.38 9.40
C GLN A 29 28.28 35.31 9.00
N LEU A 30 28.09 34.65 7.86
CA LEU A 30 29.00 33.64 7.33
C LEU A 30 30.39 34.23 7.04
N THR A 31 30.46 35.44 6.46
CA THR A 31 31.74 36.15 6.24
C THR A 31 32.48 36.39 7.56
N LYS A 32 31.80 36.82 8.62
CA LYS A 32 32.43 37.01 9.95
C LYS A 32 32.96 35.71 10.55
N VAL A 33 32.25 34.59 10.38
CA VAL A 33 32.71 33.27 10.83
C VAL A 33 33.94 32.82 10.01
N GLN A 34 33.95 33.08 8.71
CA GLN A 34 35.11 32.79 7.85
C GLN A 34 36.36 33.60 8.26
N GLU A 35 36.21 34.89 8.58
CA GLU A 35 37.30 35.71 9.14
C GLU A 35 37.81 35.17 10.48
N GLN A 36 36.92 34.76 11.39
CA GLN A 36 37.29 34.15 12.66
C GLN A 36 38.07 32.83 12.47
N VAL A 37 37.62 31.96 11.55
CA VAL A 37 38.31 30.71 11.20
C VAL A 37 39.67 30.99 10.56
N ALA A 38 39.78 32.00 9.69
CA ALA A 38 41.07 32.40 9.11
C ALA A 38 42.06 32.86 10.19
N ASN A 39 41.61 33.72 11.11
CA ASN A 39 42.43 34.19 12.23
C ASN A 39 42.87 33.04 13.15
N LEU A 40 41.96 32.14 13.53
CA LEU A 40 42.29 30.94 14.30
C LEU A 40 43.29 30.03 13.58
N THR A 41 43.15 29.87 12.26
CA THR A 41 44.07 29.08 11.43
C THR A 41 45.47 29.69 11.39
N ILE A 42 45.57 31.02 11.32
CA ILE A 42 46.85 31.74 11.42
C ILE A 42 47.47 31.50 12.80
N THR A 43 46.71 31.70 13.89
CA THR A 43 47.16 31.48 15.27
C THR A 43 47.67 30.04 15.49
N LEU A 44 46.94 29.04 14.99
CA LEU A 44 47.34 27.63 15.04
C LEU A 44 48.64 27.36 14.28
N ARG A 45 48.81 27.92 13.08
CA ARG A 45 50.07 27.80 12.32
C ARG A 45 51.24 28.43 13.06
N THR A 46 51.05 29.60 13.69
CA THR A 46 52.10 30.22 14.53
C THR A 46 52.44 29.37 15.75
N ALA A 47 51.45 28.79 16.43
CA ALA A 47 51.66 27.92 17.59
C ALA A 47 52.38 26.60 17.23
N VAL A 48 52.03 25.99 16.09
CA VAL A 48 52.71 24.81 15.55
C VAL A 48 54.15 25.15 15.15
N HIS A 49 54.38 26.29 14.48
CA HIS A 49 55.73 26.69 14.08
C HIS A 49 56.65 26.93 15.29
N ASN A 50 56.12 27.55 16.35
CA ASN A 50 56.83 27.71 17.62
C ASN A 50 57.12 26.37 18.32
N SER A 51 56.19 25.41 18.25
CA SER A 51 56.40 24.06 18.82
C SER A 51 57.45 23.26 18.04
N SER A 52 57.49 23.40 16.71
CA SER A 52 58.49 22.71 15.85
C SER A 52 59.93 23.20 16.02
N ARG A 53 60.18 24.21 16.87
CA ARG A 53 61.52 24.71 17.21
C ARG A 53 62.14 24.01 18.43
N LEU A 54 61.43 23.05 19.03
CA LEU A 54 61.94 22.16 20.08
C LEU A 54 61.99 20.73 19.54
N GLN A 55 63.20 20.27 19.21
CA GLN A 55 63.51 18.89 18.84
C GLN A 55 64.39 18.23 19.93
N PRO A 56 64.46 16.89 20.00
CA PRO A 56 64.52 16.16 21.26
C PRO A 56 65.89 15.57 21.61
N GLU A 57 66.03 15.11 22.86
CA GLU A 57 67.04 14.12 23.25
C GLU A 57 66.43 12.98 24.10
N ALA A 58 67.12 11.83 24.12
CA ALA A 58 66.94 10.67 25.01
C ALA A 58 65.74 9.70 24.81
N SER A 59 65.78 8.96 23.70
CA SER A 59 66.12 7.52 23.66
C SER A 59 65.62 6.50 24.73
N GLN A 60 65.12 5.37 24.20
CA GLN A 60 65.18 3.95 24.68
C GLN A 60 64.07 3.34 25.61
N ASN A 61 63.38 2.33 25.03
CA ASN A 61 63.00 0.98 25.52
C ASN A 61 62.96 0.71 27.06
N ILE A 62 61.94 0.07 27.66
CA ILE A 62 61.51 -1.35 27.53
C ILE A 62 60.07 -1.53 28.15
N PRO A 63 59.30 -2.61 27.86
CA PRO A 63 57.83 -2.60 28.01
C PRO A 63 57.23 -3.56 29.09
N VAL A 64 55.88 -3.70 29.05
CA VAL A 64 55.02 -4.76 29.63
C VAL A 64 54.53 -4.56 31.08
N TYR A 65 53.20 -4.53 31.30
CA TYR A 65 52.49 -5.55 32.08
C TYR A 65 50.96 -5.52 31.91
N VAL A 66 50.35 -6.71 31.88
CA VAL A 66 48.90 -6.98 31.92
C VAL A 66 48.55 -7.45 33.33
N GLY A 67 47.46 -6.97 33.94
CA GLY A 67 47.03 -7.45 35.27
C GLY A 67 45.65 -6.96 35.69
N GLN A 68 44.71 -7.88 35.91
CA GLN A 68 43.31 -7.62 36.30
C GLN A 68 43.10 -7.52 37.82
N ARG A 69 41.85 -7.18 38.19
CA ARG A 69 41.11 -7.46 39.45
C ARG A 69 41.35 -6.53 40.66
N GLN A 70 40.38 -6.28 41.55
CA GLN A 70 38.90 -6.27 41.52
C GLN A 70 38.38 -5.77 42.90
N HIS A 71 37.14 -5.24 42.98
CA HIS A 71 36.43 -4.83 44.23
C HIS A 71 37.08 -3.64 45.00
N VAL A 72 36.38 -2.82 45.79
CA VAL A 72 35.23 -3.04 46.71
C VAL A 72 34.10 -2.01 46.50
N GLN A 73 32.92 -2.27 47.08
CA GLN A 73 31.65 -1.56 46.87
C GLN A 73 31.10 -0.96 48.19
N TYR A 74 30.29 0.10 48.05
CA TYR A 74 29.21 0.59 48.95
C TYR A 74 29.42 1.61 50.11
N LEU A 75 28.83 2.80 49.89
CA LEU A 75 27.93 3.63 50.73
C LEU A 75 28.33 4.17 52.12
N SER A 76 28.16 5.50 52.31
CA SER A 76 26.94 6.06 52.96
C SER A 76 26.87 7.62 52.98
N ASN A 77 25.66 8.15 52.78
CA ASN A 77 24.95 9.33 53.36
C ASN A 77 25.68 10.70 53.58
N GLN A 78 25.22 11.82 53.00
CA GLN A 78 24.24 12.83 53.55
C GLN A 78 24.73 13.51 54.86
N ASP A 79 24.86 14.85 54.97
CA ASP A 79 23.75 15.82 54.88
C ASP A 79 24.11 17.34 54.78
N SER A 80 23.11 18.11 54.29
CA SER A 80 22.72 19.54 54.48
C SER A 80 23.68 20.75 54.72
N ALA A 81 23.50 21.77 53.85
CA ALA A 81 23.34 23.23 54.09
C ALA A 81 24.39 24.03 54.91
N THR A 82 25.08 25.04 54.35
CA THR A 82 24.61 26.45 54.18
C THR A 82 25.75 27.34 53.61
N SER A 83 25.59 28.58 53.09
CA SER A 83 24.46 29.29 52.43
C SER A 83 24.93 30.63 51.79
N SER A 84 24.25 31.07 50.72
CA SER A 84 24.17 32.45 50.15
C SER A 84 25.35 33.09 49.38
N GLN A 85 24.95 33.90 48.37
CA GLN A 85 25.72 34.89 47.57
C GLN A 85 26.46 34.42 46.30
N LEU A 86 25.71 34.12 45.23
CA LEU A 86 25.98 34.53 43.82
C LEU A 86 24.90 33.99 42.85
N ALA A 87 23.65 34.38 43.09
CA ALA A 87 22.54 34.13 42.18
C ALA A 87 21.73 35.43 42.02
N ASP A 88 22.20 36.32 41.14
CA ASP A 88 21.43 37.46 40.63
C ASP A 88 22.13 38.09 39.40
N ARG A 89 22.24 37.30 38.32
CA ARG A 89 22.37 37.70 36.90
C ARG A 89 22.50 36.43 36.06
N ILE A 90 21.78 36.40 34.93
CA ILE A 90 21.61 35.27 33.98
C ILE A 90 20.38 34.39 34.30
N ASP A 91 19.19 34.99 34.31
CA ASP A 91 17.97 34.33 33.83
C ASP A 91 17.02 35.34 33.14
N SER A 92 17.20 35.56 31.83
CA SER A 92 16.25 36.32 31.02
C SER A 92 16.36 36.08 29.50
N THR A 93 16.69 34.86 29.04
CA THR A 93 16.80 34.59 27.58
C THR A 93 16.51 33.16 27.10
N SER A 94 16.21 32.19 27.97
CA SER A 94 16.09 30.76 27.61
C SER A 94 14.65 30.24 27.45
N LYS A 95 13.65 31.11 27.27
CA LYS A 95 12.26 30.73 26.93
C LYS A 95 11.69 31.50 25.74
N LYS A 96 12.17 31.15 24.54
CA LYS A 96 11.49 31.27 23.23
C LYS A 96 12.48 30.89 22.11
N PHE A 97 12.53 29.61 21.73
CA PHE A 97 12.88 29.15 20.38
C PHE A 97 12.68 27.64 20.30
N GLN A 98 11.54 27.22 19.74
CA GLN A 98 11.27 25.83 19.38
C GLN A 98 10.83 25.87 17.92
N LEU A 99 11.74 25.53 17.01
CA LEU A 99 11.49 25.52 15.57
C LEU A 99 11.17 24.09 15.11
N PRO A 100 10.24 23.91 14.15
CA PRO A 100 9.92 22.58 13.61
C PRO A 100 11.03 22.06 12.71
N SER A 101 11.28 20.77 12.78
CA SER A 101 12.25 20.05 11.95
C SER A 101 11.84 20.04 10.47
N GLN A 102 12.68 20.61 9.61
CA GLN A 102 12.66 20.39 8.16
C GLN A 102 14.03 19.82 7.74
N ASP A 103 14.04 18.61 7.20
CA ASP A 103 15.25 18.00 6.64
C ASP A 103 15.55 18.58 5.25
N ILE A 104 16.67 19.30 5.13
CA ILE A 104 17.28 19.63 3.84
C ILE A 104 18.61 18.88 3.77
N ARG A 105 18.63 17.76 3.03
CA ARG A 105 19.87 17.03 2.73
C ARG A 105 20.61 17.71 1.57
N LEU A 106 21.63 18.49 1.89
CA LEU A 106 22.67 18.89 0.94
C LEU A 106 23.70 17.76 0.80
N ALA A 107 23.95 17.31 -0.42
CA ALA A 107 24.98 16.33 -0.73
C ALA A 107 26.24 17.02 -1.28
N TYR A 108 27.38 16.79 -0.63
CA TYR A 108 28.71 17.14 -1.15
C TYR A 108 29.40 15.87 -1.66
N PRO A 109 29.99 15.86 -2.88
CA PRO A 109 30.99 14.87 -3.28
C PRO A 109 32.37 15.24 -2.74
N ASN A 110 33.17 14.25 -2.33
CA ASN A 110 34.59 14.42 -2.07
C ASN A 110 35.40 14.31 -3.37
N ASP A 111 36.36 15.21 -3.57
CA ASP A 111 37.29 15.17 -4.70
C ASP A 111 38.40 14.13 -4.53
N GLY A 112 38.81 13.51 -5.66
CA GLY A 112 39.96 12.61 -5.76
C GLY A 112 40.59 12.65 -7.17
N LEU A 113 41.86 13.07 -7.25
CA LEU A 113 42.70 13.17 -8.46
C LEU A 113 43.01 11.77 -9.05
N ASN A 114 43.36 11.52 -10.32
CA ASN A 114 43.67 12.31 -11.55
C ASN A 114 43.70 11.30 -12.76
N PRO A 115 44.03 11.63 -14.04
CA PRO A 115 44.02 12.89 -14.80
C PRO A 115 43.27 12.78 -16.17
N VAL A 116 43.23 13.88 -16.94
CA VAL A 116 42.52 14.00 -18.24
C VAL A 116 43.45 13.84 -19.47
N PRO A 117 43.03 13.12 -20.54
CA PRO A 117 43.53 13.31 -21.90
C PRO A 117 42.64 14.29 -22.69
N ARG A 118 43.25 15.30 -23.34
CA ARG A 118 42.58 16.22 -24.26
C ARG A 118 42.17 15.51 -25.55
N TYR A 119 41.03 15.85 -26.15
CA TYR A 119 40.91 15.95 -27.62
C TYR A 119 39.97 17.09 -28.05
N ARG A 120 40.11 17.51 -29.31
CA ARG A 120 39.69 18.81 -29.87
C ARG A 120 38.17 18.95 -30.08
N SER A 121 37.74 20.21 -30.08
CA SER A 121 36.50 20.67 -30.71
C SER A 121 36.54 20.48 -32.24
N GLN A 122 35.42 20.07 -32.82
CA GLN A 122 35.01 20.53 -34.14
C GLN A 122 33.50 20.76 -34.14
N ASN A 123 33.08 21.88 -34.73
CA ASN A 123 31.67 22.19 -34.92
C ASN A 123 31.07 21.23 -35.94
N ASP A 124 29.80 20.85 -35.76
CA ASP A 124 28.90 20.83 -36.91
C ASP A 124 27.46 21.16 -36.54
N LYS A 125 26.76 21.77 -37.49
CA LYS A 125 25.39 22.29 -37.31
C LYS A 125 24.39 21.27 -37.84
N ASN A 126 23.44 20.83 -37.01
CA ASN A 126 22.04 20.61 -37.42
C ASN A 126 21.15 20.25 -36.22
N PRO A 127 19.93 20.83 -36.10
CA PRO A 127 18.98 20.46 -35.05
C PRO A 127 18.19 19.20 -35.46
N ILE A 128 18.45 18.06 -34.80
CA ILE A 128 17.60 16.87 -34.92
C ILE A 128 16.44 16.99 -33.92
N PHE A 129 15.23 17.19 -34.44
CA PHE A 129 14.00 17.02 -33.69
C PHE A 129 13.85 15.55 -33.27
N TYR A 130 13.86 15.28 -31.97
CA TYR A 130 13.34 14.02 -31.45
C TYR A 130 11.82 14.12 -31.28
N GLN A 131 11.07 13.55 -32.22
CA GLN A 131 9.65 13.27 -32.02
C GLN A 131 9.50 12.22 -30.91
N GLU A 132 8.64 12.50 -29.92
CA GLU A 132 8.18 11.49 -28.97
C GLU A 132 7.26 10.49 -29.69
N ASP A 133 7.75 9.29 -29.96
CA ASP A 133 6.96 8.22 -30.58
C ASP A 133 5.94 7.64 -29.58
N ARG A 134 4.77 8.31 -29.49
CA ARG A 134 3.63 7.89 -28.66
C ARG A 134 3.01 6.62 -29.22
N ARG A 135 3.41 5.45 -28.70
CA ARG A 135 2.65 4.21 -28.87
C ARG A 135 2.35 3.53 -27.53
N TYR A 136 1.17 3.83 -27.00
CA TYR A 136 0.53 3.02 -25.96
C TYR A 136 0.00 1.71 -26.58
N PRO A 137 0.36 0.53 -26.05
CA PRO A 137 -0.32 -0.70 -26.44
C PRO A 137 -1.69 -0.78 -25.73
N HIS A 138 -2.76 -0.89 -26.51
CA HIS A 138 -4.08 -1.26 -25.99
C HIS A 138 -4.02 -2.65 -25.32
N TYR A 139 -4.69 -2.80 -24.17
CA TYR A 139 -4.95 -4.12 -23.58
C TYR A 139 -6.09 -4.82 -24.34
N PRO A 140 -5.95 -6.12 -24.71
CA PRO A 140 -7.06 -6.87 -25.29
C PRO A 140 -8.06 -7.28 -24.20
N ASN A 141 -9.34 -6.97 -24.42
CA ASN A 141 -10.44 -7.57 -23.67
C ASN A 141 -10.54 -9.07 -24.01
N TYR A 142 -10.54 -9.94 -23.00
CA TYR A 142 -10.97 -11.32 -23.16
C TYR A 142 -12.49 -11.38 -23.17
N ASN A 143 -13.07 -11.52 -24.36
CA ASN A 143 -14.47 -11.96 -24.50
C ASN A 143 -14.47 -13.38 -25.10
N THR A 144 -15.25 -14.28 -24.49
CA THR A 144 -15.25 -15.71 -24.87
C THR A 144 -16.08 -15.97 -26.12
N ASN A 145 -15.57 -16.85 -26.99
CA ASN A 145 -16.10 -17.08 -28.33
C ASN A 145 -17.56 -17.54 -28.41
N THR A 146 -18.19 -17.11 -29.52
CA THR A 146 -19.44 -17.61 -30.09
C THR A 146 -19.35 -19.06 -30.56
N ASN A 147 -20.47 -19.79 -30.51
CA ASN A 147 -20.71 -20.95 -31.37
C ASN A 147 -21.53 -20.53 -32.59
N ARG A 148 -21.09 -20.91 -33.80
CA ARG A 148 -21.83 -20.73 -35.05
C ARG A 148 -22.95 -21.78 -35.19
N TYR A 149 -24.04 -21.42 -35.83
CA TYR A 149 -24.80 -22.34 -36.68
C TYR A 149 -25.32 -21.64 -37.93
N LYS A 150 -24.94 -22.24 -39.07
CA LYS A 150 -25.56 -22.23 -40.42
C LYS A 150 -25.65 -20.94 -41.26
N GLU A 151 -25.33 -21.17 -42.53
CA GLU A 151 -25.55 -20.32 -43.70
C GLU A 151 -27.03 -20.32 -44.11
N GLU A 152 -27.48 -19.29 -44.81
CA GLU A 152 -28.01 -19.44 -46.19
C GLU A 152 -28.08 -18.09 -46.90
N ASN A 153 -27.94 -18.10 -48.23
CA ASN A 153 -27.95 -16.90 -49.08
C ASN A 153 -29.38 -16.59 -49.57
N VAL A 154 -29.76 -15.31 -49.58
CA VAL A 154 -30.72 -14.78 -50.57
C VAL A 154 -30.24 -13.40 -51.01
N LEU A 155 -30.24 -13.19 -52.34
CA LEU A 155 -29.93 -11.93 -53.00
C LEU A 155 -31.20 -11.09 -53.23
N ASP A 156 -30.95 -9.80 -53.45
CA ASP A 156 -31.60 -8.94 -54.46
C ASP A 156 -32.75 -7.98 -54.11
N ASN A 157 -32.39 -6.69 -54.29
CA ASN A 157 -33.08 -5.64 -55.06
C ASN A 157 -34.34 -4.88 -54.58
N THR A 158 -34.43 -3.67 -55.17
CA THR A 158 -35.44 -2.60 -55.03
C THR A 158 -35.40 -1.83 -53.69
N GLY A 159 -35.41 -0.50 -53.60
CA GLY A 159 -35.40 0.53 -54.64
C GLY A 159 -36.74 1.26 -54.79
N ASN A 160 -36.89 2.41 -54.12
CA ASN A 160 -37.54 3.60 -54.67
C ASN A 160 -37.46 4.81 -53.72
N ASP A 161 -37.31 5.97 -54.36
CA ASP A 161 -37.27 7.33 -53.82
C ASP A 161 -38.52 7.74 -53.03
N TYR A 162 -38.38 8.75 -52.16
CA TYR A 162 -39.16 9.99 -52.27
C TYR A 162 -38.36 11.17 -51.68
N ILE A 163 -38.64 12.38 -52.17
CA ILE A 163 -37.76 13.56 -52.17
C ILE A 163 -38.52 14.81 -51.65
N HIS A 164 -37.78 15.78 -51.08
CA HIS A 164 -38.19 17.18 -50.75
C HIS A 164 -39.26 17.35 -49.60
N ASP A 165 -39.29 18.44 -48.80
CA ASP A 165 -38.46 19.65 -48.80
C ASP A 165 -38.40 20.46 -47.48
N ASN A 166 -37.36 21.31 -47.41
CA ASN A 166 -37.22 22.64 -46.76
C ASN A 166 -37.63 22.95 -45.29
N GLN A 167 -36.58 23.21 -44.49
CA GLN A 167 -36.26 24.49 -43.80
C GLN A 167 -37.37 25.53 -43.53
N PHE A 168 -37.43 26.04 -42.29
CA PHE A 168 -37.27 27.49 -42.02
C PHE A 168 -36.81 27.78 -40.56
N ASP A 169 -36.43 29.04 -40.33
CA ASP A 169 -35.46 29.51 -39.33
C ASP A 169 -35.95 29.90 -37.91
N SER A 170 -35.03 29.74 -36.95
CA SER A 170 -34.54 30.72 -35.95
C SER A 170 -35.44 31.44 -34.90
N ALA A 171 -34.82 31.67 -33.73
CA ALA A 171 -35.13 32.63 -32.66
C ALA A 171 -36.41 32.38 -31.82
N LEU A 172 -36.36 32.37 -30.48
CA LEU A 172 -35.75 33.42 -29.64
C LEU A 172 -35.38 32.91 -28.23
N GLN A 173 -34.37 33.53 -27.63
CA GLN A 173 -33.94 33.31 -26.25
C GLN A 173 -34.35 34.49 -25.34
N LYS A 174 -34.40 34.23 -24.02
CA LYS A 174 -34.62 35.15 -22.88
C LYS A 174 -36.09 35.39 -22.48
N ARG A 175 -36.44 34.95 -21.26
CA ARG A 175 -36.39 35.82 -20.07
C ARG A 175 -36.32 34.99 -18.78
N GLN A 176 -35.88 35.64 -17.71
CA GLN A 176 -35.58 35.06 -16.41
C GLN A 176 -36.07 36.03 -15.33
N ASP A 177 -36.46 35.49 -14.18
CA ASP A 177 -36.74 36.14 -12.88
C ASP A 177 -37.92 37.12 -12.75
N GLN A 178 -38.82 36.85 -11.79
CA GLN A 178 -39.06 37.70 -10.60
C GLN A 178 -39.95 37.03 -9.52
N ILE A 179 -39.36 36.84 -8.32
CA ILE A 179 -39.85 37.21 -6.97
C ILE A 179 -41.22 36.66 -6.45
N ASP A 180 -41.13 35.78 -5.43
CA ASP A 180 -41.79 35.71 -4.07
C ASP A 180 -43.15 36.42 -3.76
N PRO A 181 -43.92 36.05 -2.68
CA PRO A 181 -43.60 35.11 -1.58
C PRO A 181 -44.72 34.11 -1.15
N ASN A 182 -44.37 33.22 -0.20
CA ASN A 182 -45.27 32.39 0.62
C ASN A 182 -46.05 33.26 1.66
N PRO A 183 -47.30 32.94 2.07
CA PRO A 183 -47.44 32.24 3.37
C PRO A 183 -48.70 31.34 3.59
N LEU A 184 -48.54 30.39 4.52
CA LEU A 184 -49.52 29.87 5.51
C LEU A 184 -50.73 28.97 5.08
N ALA A 185 -50.63 27.72 5.50
CA ALA A 185 -51.59 26.93 6.32
C ALA A 185 -53.11 26.96 6.03
N HIS A 186 -53.70 25.75 5.89
CA HIS A 186 -55.04 25.49 6.43
C HIS A 186 -55.18 24.06 6.99
N GLU A 187 -56.00 23.92 8.04
CA GLU A 187 -56.20 22.71 8.82
C GLU A 187 -57.23 21.72 8.25
N LYS A 188 -57.15 20.47 8.75
CA LYS A 188 -58.25 19.53 9.10
C LYS A 188 -59.43 19.35 8.12
N TYR A 189 -59.65 18.08 7.76
CA TYR A 189 -60.94 17.45 7.99
C TYR A 189 -60.77 16.08 8.66
N LYS A 190 -61.75 15.69 9.48
CA LYS A 190 -61.80 14.40 10.18
C LYS A 190 -62.83 13.46 9.54
N ASP A 191 -62.83 12.25 10.09
CA ASP A 191 -63.93 11.29 10.31
C ASP A 191 -63.78 10.00 9.47
N GLU A 192 -63.38 8.86 10.05
CA GLU A 192 -64.11 7.96 10.98
C GLU A 192 -65.22 7.21 10.19
N ILE A 193 -65.26 5.86 10.09
CA ILE A 193 -65.88 4.95 11.08
C ILE A 193 -65.78 3.46 10.60
N LYS A 194 -65.58 2.50 11.54
CA LYS A 194 -65.88 1.02 11.51
C LYS A 194 -65.17 0.09 10.49
N SER A 195 -65.08 -1.23 10.70
CA SER A 195 -65.00 -2.08 11.93
C SER A 195 -64.82 -3.56 11.54
N ASN A 196 -64.42 -4.39 12.53
CA ASN A 196 -64.49 -5.87 12.58
C ASN A 196 -63.31 -6.65 11.97
N ASN A 197 -63.05 -7.90 12.40
CA ASN A 197 -62.95 -8.51 13.74
C ASN A 197 -62.40 -9.95 13.58
N THR A 198 -62.11 -10.65 14.69
CA THR A 198 -61.77 -12.09 14.80
C THR A 198 -60.42 -12.54 14.19
N ASP A 199 -59.48 -13.18 14.91
CA ASP A 199 -59.51 -14.44 15.70
C ASP A 199 -59.52 -15.71 14.82
N SER A 200 -58.76 -16.79 15.10
CA SER A 200 -57.72 -17.03 16.13
C SER A 200 -56.89 -18.32 15.89
N LYS A 201 -55.72 -18.41 16.56
CA LYS A 201 -55.12 -19.57 17.29
C LYS A 201 -54.87 -20.99 16.69
N LEU A 202 -53.68 -21.53 17.07
CA LEU A 202 -53.31 -22.96 17.36
C LEU A 202 -53.25 -23.93 16.15
N SER A 203 -52.46 -25.03 16.11
CA SER A 203 -51.49 -25.74 17.01
C SER A 203 -50.42 -26.44 16.13
N GLU A 204 -49.13 -26.57 16.47
CA GLU A 204 -48.43 -27.57 17.33
C GLU A 204 -48.38 -29.07 16.87
N ARG A 205 -47.15 -29.64 16.89
CA ARG A 205 -46.69 -31.08 16.95
C ARG A 205 -46.33 -31.94 15.70
N GLU A 206 -45.01 -32.23 15.63
CA GLU A 206 -44.31 -33.54 15.61
C GLU A 206 -44.72 -34.75 14.74
N MET A 207 -43.78 -35.21 13.88
CA MET A 207 -43.17 -36.58 13.75
C MET A 207 -42.29 -36.57 12.48
N ARG A 208 -41.00 -36.95 12.44
CA ARG A 208 -40.26 -38.23 12.66
C ARG A 208 -40.38 -39.30 11.56
N ASP A 209 -39.19 -39.74 11.13
CA ASP A 209 -38.74 -41.05 10.65
C ASP A 209 -38.79 -41.50 9.16
N THR A 210 -37.57 -41.84 8.67
CA THR A 210 -37.21 -42.84 7.63
C THR A 210 -37.60 -42.57 6.16
N SER A 211 -36.94 -43.13 5.12
CA SER A 211 -35.88 -44.15 5.04
C SER A 211 -34.82 -43.84 3.96
N ASN A 212 -33.76 -44.65 3.90
CA ASN A 212 -32.86 -44.75 2.73
C ASN A 212 -33.55 -45.43 1.54
N ASP A 213 -32.98 -45.27 0.34
CA ASP A 213 -32.68 -46.41 -0.53
C ASP A 213 -31.60 -46.05 -1.58
N GLU A 214 -30.64 -46.97 -1.78
CA GLU A 214 -29.68 -46.94 -2.88
C GLU A 214 -30.16 -47.86 -4.02
N MET A 215 -29.92 -47.49 -5.27
CA MET A 215 -29.45 -48.49 -6.25
C MET A 215 -28.73 -47.85 -7.44
N ALA A 216 -27.53 -48.34 -7.72
CA ALA A 216 -26.76 -48.06 -8.93
C ALA A 216 -27.15 -49.02 -10.08
N ILE A 217 -26.74 -48.71 -11.32
CA ILE A 217 -26.04 -49.66 -12.22
C ILE A 217 -25.61 -49.04 -13.59
N LYS A 218 -24.32 -49.18 -13.90
CA LYS A 218 -23.59 -49.24 -15.21
C LYS A 218 -23.79 -48.12 -16.25
N GLU A 219 -22.76 -47.44 -16.77
CA GLU A 219 -21.50 -47.86 -17.45
C GLU A 219 -21.62 -48.37 -18.90
N ASN A 220 -21.10 -47.56 -19.84
CA ASN A 220 -20.19 -47.94 -20.94
C ASN A 220 -19.67 -46.65 -21.60
N ILE A 221 -18.40 -46.25 -21.38
CA ILE A 221 -17.20 -46.60 -22.17
C ILE A 221 -17.23 -46.10 -23.63
N PHE A 222 -16.41 -45.06 -23.90
CA PHE A 222 -15.53 -45.01 -25.08
C PHE A 222 -14.25 -44.19 -24.74
N ARG A 223 -13.14 -44.45 -25.44
CA ARG A 223 -11.77 -44.07 -25.03
C ARG A 223 -11.17 -42.86 -25.78
N SER A 224 -10.21 -42.21 -25.11
CA SER A 224 -8.91 -41.69 -25.60
C SER A 224 -8.80 -40.48 -26.57
N VAL A 225 -8.33 -39.33 -26.04
CA VAL A 225 -7.00 -38.65 -26.31
C VAL A 225 -6.73 -38.06 -27.73
N PRO A 226 -6.02 -36.91 -27.91
CA PRO A 226 -5.71 -35.76 -27.01
C PRO A 226 -5.74 -34.34 -27.66
N ASP A 227 -5.28 -33.36 -26.87
CA ASP A 227 -4.50 -32.15 -27.25
C ASP A 227 -5.24 -30.86 -27.67
N GLY A 228 -4.59 -29.72 -27.44
CA GLY A 228 -5.12 -28.37 -27.63
C GLY A 228 -4.45 -27.26 -26.80
N SER A 229 -3.20 -27.45 -26.32
CA SER A 229 -2.52 -26.40 -25.55
C SER A 229 -2.05 -25.24 -26.46
N ILE A 230 -2.59 -24.02 -26.27
CA ILE A 230 -2.04 -22.82 -26.91
C ILE A 230 -0.86 -22.30 -26.07
N ARG A 231 0.35 -22.56 -26.56
CA ARG A 231 1.59 -21.95 -26.06
C ARG A 231 1.57 -20.45 -26.38
N LEU A 232 1.81 -19.60 -25.37
CA LEU A 232 2.26 -18.22 -25.58
C LEU A 232 3.76 -18.15 -25.30
N ASP A 233 4.53 -17.77 -26.31
CA ASP A 233 5.99 -17.86 -26.32
C ASP A 233 6.61 -16.83 -25.36
N ARG A 234 7.01 -17.29 -24.17
CA ARG A 234 7.83 -16.52 -23.22
C ARG A 234 9.28 -17.00 -23.31
N ARG A 235 9.97 -16.67 -24.40
CA ARG A 235 11.42 -16.87 -24.48
C ARG A 235 12.12 -16.12 -23.36
N ALA A 236 12.75 -16.86 -22.46
CA ALA A 236 13.86 -16.33 -21.68
C ALA A 236 15.03 -16.04 -22.63
N PRO A 237 15.80 -14.96 -22.43
CA PRO A 237 17.06 -14.80 -23.14
C PRO A 237 18.06 -15.87 -22.66
N GLU A 238 18.49 -16.73 -23.57
CA GLU A 238 19.66 -17.60 -23.36
C GLU A 238 20.96 -16.78 -23.35
N SER A 239 22.03 -17.39 -22.83
CA SER A 239 23.39 -16.87 -22.76
C SER A 239 23.60 -15.58 -21.94
N ALA A 240 23.90 -15.75 -20.66
CA ALA A 240 24.87 -14.91 -19.98
C ALA A 240 26.04 -15.83 -19.58
N GLU A 241 27.24 -15.55 -20.10
CA GLU A 241 28.41 -16.40 -19.88
C GLU A 241 28.78 -16.48 -18.40
N VAL A 242 28.98 -17.70 -17.92
CA VAL A 242 29.31 -17.96 -16.52
C VAL A 242 30.80 -17.72 -16.28
N LEU A 243 31.15 -16.52 -15.81
CA LEU A 243 32.44 -16.27 -15.18
C LEU A 243 32.50 -17.03 -13.85
N GLY A 244 32.98 -18.26 -13.91
CA GLY A 244 33.03 -19.20 -12.79
C GLY A 244 33.91 -18.70 -11.64
N SER A 245 33.27 -18.21 -10.59
CA SER A 245 33.89 -17.95 -9.29
C SER A 245 33.32 -18.93 -8.28
N LYS A 246 34.07 -20.00 -7.95
CA LYS A 246 33.72 -20.93 -6.86
C LYS A 246 33.85 -20.22 -5.51
N GLN A 247 32.79 -19.53 -5.08
CA GLN A 247 32.66 -19.12 -3.68
C GLN A 247 32.18 -20.33 -2.85
N LYS A 248 32.82 -20.54 -1.69
CA LYS A 248 32.51 -21.66 -0.79
C LYS A 248 31.07 -21.54 -0.28
N LEU A 249 30.31 -22.64 -0.34
CA LEU A 249 29.07 -22.78 0.41
C LEU A 249 29.35 -22.65 1.91
N TYR A 250 28.49 -21.93 2.62
CA TYR A 250 28.35 -22.06 4.08
C TYR A 250 27.31 -23.16 4.38
N PRO A 251 27.51 -24.01 5.40
CA PRO A 251 26.58 -25.10 5.70
C PRO A 251 25.22 -24.59 6.16
N SER A 252 24.15 -25.26 5.73
CA SER A 252 22.82 -25.09 6.32
C SER A 252 22.77 -25.80 7.68
N VAL A 253 22.33 -25.10 8.73
CA VAL A 253 22.17 -25.71 10.06
C VAL A 253 20.89 -26.53 10.11
N VAL A 254 21.01 -27.81 9.77
CA VAL A 254 20.02 -28.86 10.06
C VAL A 254 20.78 -30.06 10.63
N GLY A 255 20.57 -30.38 11.90
CA GLY A 255 21.37 -31.38 12.61
C GLY A 255 20.83 -32.81 12.50
N THR A 256 21.72 -33.76 12.20
CA THR A 256 21.62 -35.20 12.48
C THR A 256 23.04 -35.76 12.68
N GLU A 257 23.22 -36.73 13.57
CA GLU A 257 24.51 -37.21 14.09
C GLU A 257 25.18 -38.33 13.26
N ASN A 258 26.45 -38.64 13.62
CA ASN A 258 27.33 -39.74 13.15
C ASN A 258 28.04 -39.47 11.79
N ASP A 259 29.32 -39.80 11.56
CA ASP A 259 30.39 -40.48 12.34
C ASP A 259 31.78 -39.97 11.82
N PRO A 260 32.86 -39.78 12.62
CA PRO A 260 34.02 -39.03 12.15
C PRO A 260 35.21 -39.90 11.69
N LYS A 261 35.66 -39.71 10.44
CA LYS A 261 37.05 -39.95 10.02
C LYS A 261 37.42 -39.14 8.79
N ASP A 262 38.66 -38.63 8.82
CA ASP A 262 39.40 -37.91 7.78
C ASP A 262 38.80 -36.61 7.21
N ILE A 263 39.40 -35.48 7.60
CA ILE A 263 40.11 -34.57 6.69
C ILE A 263 41.07 -33.69 7.50
N ASN A 264 42.34 -33.63 7.10
CA ASN A 264 43.36 -32.81 7.74
C ASN A 264 43.35 -31.37 7.23
N LYS A 265 43.45 -30.42 8.17
CA LYS A 265 43.99 -29.05 8.02
C LYS A 265 43.51 -28.20 6.82
N ILE A 266 42.44 -27.45 7.07
CA ILE A 266 42.48 -25.99 6.81
C ILE A 266 42.23 -25.29 8.13
N THR A 267 43.30 -24.96 8.86
CA THR A 267 43.23 -24.18 10.11
C THR A 267 43.00 -22.69 9.79
N GLY A 268 41.77 -22.36 9.42
CA GLY A 268 41.22 -21.01 9.53
C GLY A 268 40.41 -20.93 10.81
N ASN A 269 40.69 -19.94 11.65
CA ASN A 269 40.21 -19.77 13.02
C ASN A 269 38.75 -20.22 13.28
N GLU A 270 38.57 -21.36 13.96
CA GLU A 270 37.27 -21.81 14.48
C GLU A 270 36.62 -20.73 15.38
N SER A 271 37.44 -19.92 16.05
CA SER A 271 37.02 -18.77 16.85
C SER A 271 36.44 -17.61 16.03
N GLU A 272 36.86 -17.40 14.78
CA GLU A 272 36.28 -16.38 13.90
C GLU A 272 34.97 -16.87 13.29
N GLN A 273 34.92 -18.15 12.90
CA GLN A 273 33.73 -18.76 12.30
C GLN A 273 32.57 -18.82 13.30
N THR A 274 32.85 -19.26 14.54
CA THR A 274 31.86 -19.22 15.65
C THR A 274 31.44 -17.80 16.04
N ASN A 275 32.35 -16.82 15.99
CA ASN A 275 31.99 -15.41 16.21
C ASN A 275 31.06 -14.86 15.11
N LEU A 276 31.27 -15.24 13.85
CA LEU A 276 30.44 -14.81 12.72
C LEU A 276 29.04 -15.45 12.76
N GLU A 277 28.95 -16.74 13.06
CA GLU A 277 27.67 -17.43 13.28
C GLU A 277 26.90 -16.82 14.45
N LYS A 278 27.58 -16.54 15.57
CA LYS A 278 27.00 -15.84 16.72
C LYS A 278 26.49 -14.45 16.34
N TYR A 279 27.25 -13.68 15.58
CA TYR A 279 26.82 -12.37 15.07
C TYR A 279 25.55 -12.48 14.20
N PHE A 280 25.47 -13.46 13.29
CA PHE A 280 24.25 -13.66 12.50
C PHE A 280 23.06 -14.10 13.35
N GLN A 281 23.25 -14.95 14.36
CA GLN A 281 22.21 -15.32 15.30
C GLN A 281 21.74 -14.13 16.16
N GLU A 282 22.63 -13.23 16.56
CA GLU A 282 22.28 -11.97 17.24
C GLU A 282 21.50 -11.03 16.31
N ARG A 283 21.93 -10.86 15.04
CA ARG A 283 21.20 -10.06 14.04
C ARG A 283 19.82 -10.63 13.75
N LEU A 284 19.70 -11.96 13.66
CA LEU A 284 18.42 -12.64 13.44
C LEU A 284 17.46 -12.48 14.63
N LYS A 285 17.97 -12.44 15.86
CA LYS A 285 17.19 -12.18 17.08
C LYS A 285 16.79 -10.70 17.23
N MET A 286 17.62 -9.78 16.73
CA MET A 286 17.31 -8.34 16.68
C MET A 286 16.32 -8.00 15.57
N ALA A 287 16.36 -8.72 14.45
CA ALA A 287 15.47 -8.49 13.32
C ALA A 287 14.05 -9.00 13.60
N GLU A 288 13.05 -8.16 13.37
CA GLU A 288 11.64 -8.52 13.45
C GLU A 288 11.29 -9.48 12.28
N ILE A 289 11.56 -10.78 12.46
CA ILE A 289 11.39 -11.81 11.41
C ILE A 289 10.49 -12.95 11.87
N LEU A 290 10.75 -13.50 13.05
CA LEU A 290 10.04 -14.66 13.60
C LEU A 290 8.94 -14.29 14.61
N LYS A 291 9.03 -13.09 15.21
CA LYS A 291 8.10 -12.53 16.19
C LYS A 291 7.99 -11.03 15.98
N GLY A 292 6.84 -10.44 16.30
CA GLY A 292 6.65 -9.00 16.30
C GLY A 292 7.45 -8.29 17.39
N GLN A 293 7.82 -7.05 17.14
CA GLN A 293 8.48 -6.17 18.10
C GLN A 293 7.52 -5.04 18.51
N SER A 294 7.46 -4.75 19.81
CA SER A 294 6.74 -3.57 20.29
C SER A 294 7.55 -2.30 19.97
N TYR A 295 6.95 -1.41 19.19
CA TYR A 295 7.46 -0.07 18.91
C TYR A 295 6.73 0.99 19.75
N LYS A 296 7.28 2.20 19.89
CA LYS A 296 6.61 3.28 20.66
C LYS A 296 5.53 3.97 19.84
N THR A 297 5.79 4.12 18.54
CA THR A 297 4.98 4.82 17.54
C THR A 297 4.83 4.00 16.25
N GLU A 298 3.76 4.27 15.53
CA GLU A 298 3.47 3.75 14.18
C GLU A 298 4.58 4.01 13.16
N TYR A 299 5.37 5.08 13.35
CA TYR A 299 6.41 5.54 12.42
C TYR A 299 7.72 4.74 12.51
N GLU A 300 7.89 3.94 13.56
CA GLU A 300 9.04 3.03 13.69
C GLU A 300 8.85 1.74 12.87
N LEU A 301 7.61 1.39 12.50
CA LEU A 301 7.34 0.20 11.70
C LEU A 301 7.69 0.44 10.23
N ILE A 302 8.65 -0.31 9.72
CA ILE A 302 9.03 -0.30 8.30
C ILE A 302 8.04 -1.19 7.51
N PRO A 303 7.24 -0.61 6.59
CA PRO A 303 6.30 -1.38 5.78
C PRO A 303 7.01 -2.14 4.66
N PHE A 304 6.37 -3.22 4.21
CA PHE A 304 6.86 -4.04 3.11
C PHE A 304 6.40 -3.52 1.74
N ASN A 305 7.31 -3.58 0.78
CA ASN A 305 7.00 -3.46 -0.64
C ASN A 305 6.62 -4.84 -1.18
N ARG A 306 5.47 -4.95 -1.85
CA ARG A 306 5.07 -6.19 -2.53
C ARG A 306 5.75 -6.30 -3.89
N PHE A 307 6.04 -7.51 -4.33
CA PHE A 307 6.54 -7.77 -5.68
C PHE A 307 6.06 -9.10 -6.26
N ILE A 308 6.02 -9.13 -7.59
CA ILE A 308 5.99 -10.33 -8.42
C ILE A 308 7.22 -10.30 -9.33
N PHE A 309 7.49 -11.39 -10.06
CA PHE A 309 8.72 -11.57 -10.84
C PHE A 309 9.14 -10.37 -11.72
N ASN A 310 8.18 -9.62 -12.27
CA ASN A 310 8.42 -8.49 -13.18
C ASN A 310 7.89 -7.12 -12.69
N ARG A 311 7.35 -7.02 -11.47
CA ARG A 311 6.79 -5.76 -10.92
C ARG A 311 7.02 -5.64 -9.41
N ILE A 312 7.38 -4.45 -8.97
CA ILE A 312 7.44 -4.03 -7.56
C ILE A 312 6.37 -2.96 -7.35
N PHE A 313 5.61 -3.08 -6.27
CA PHE A 313 4.60 -2.14 -5.81
C PHE A 313 5.20 -1.38 -4.62
N LEU A 314 5.70 -0.16 -4.88
CA LEU A 314 6.47 0.62 -3.92
C LEU A 314 5.55 1.35 -2.94
N VAL A 315 5.81 1.24 -1.63
CA VAL A 315 5.07 2.00 -0.60
C VAL A 315 5.33 3.50 -0.77
N ASP A 316 6.60 3.89 -0.68
CA ASP A 316 7.08 5.24 -0.94
C ASP A 316 7.97 5.20 -2.19
N PRO A 317 7.54 5.79 -3.33
CA PRO A 317 8.39 5.94 -4.50
C PRO A 317 9.41 7.09 -4.35
N GLY A 318 9.33 7.91 -3.29
CA GLY A 318 10.13 9.11 -3.09
C GLY A 318 9.88 10.14 -4.20
N LEU A 319 10.96 10.67 -4.77
CA LEU A 319 10.91 11.48 -6.00
C LEU A 319 10.74 10.62 -7.28
N GLY A 320 10.62 9.30 -7.13
CA GLY A 320 10.38 8.35 -8.22
C GLY A 320 9.03 8.58 -8.89
N LYS A 321 9.01 8.49 -10.22
CA LYS A 321 7.82 8.83 -11.02
C LYS A 321 6.76 7.71 -11.07
N ARG A 322 6.87 6.62 -10.30
CA ARG A 322 6.08 5.39 -10.52
C ARG A 322 5.73 4.66 -9.21
N VAL A 323 4.44 4.39 -9.04
CA VAL A 323 3.87 3.54 -7.96
C VAL A 323 4.01 2.04 -8.23
N VAL A 324 4.33 1.66 -9.48
CA VAL A 324 4.68 0.30 -9.90
C VAL A 324 5.89 0.34 -10.83
N GLU A 325 6.93 -0.42 -10.50
CA GLU A 325 8.18 -0.45 -11.26
C GLU A 325 8.56 -1.85 -11.72
N LYS A 326 9.28 -1.96 -12.84
CA LYS A 326 9.97 -3.21 -13.19
C LYS A 326 11.26 -3.29 -12.36
N PRO A 327 11.63 -4.45 -11.80
CA PRO A 327 12.93 -4.60 -11.13
C PRO A 327 14.07 -4.36 -12.13
N ILE A 328 14.91 -3.36 -11.84
CA ILE A 328 16.08 -2.97 -12.65
C ILE A 328 17.33 -2.85 -11.76
N GLY A 329 18.50 -2.74 -12.39
CA GLY A 329 19.77 -2.45 -11.71
C GLY A 329 20.08 -3.40 -10.54
N SER A 330 20.48 -2.82 -9.41
CA SER A 330 20.75 -3.54 -8.15
C SER A 330 19.52 -4.31 -7.65
N LYS A 331 18.32 -3.72 -7.71
CA LYS A 331 17.09 -4.36 -7.21
C LYS A 331 16.70 -5.60 -8.04
N LYS A 332 17.00 -5.64 -9.34
CA LYS A 332 16.84 -6.87 -10.15
C LYS A 332 17.80 -7.97 -9.70
N LYS A 333 19.07 -7.64 -9.45
CA LYS A 333 20.07 -8.60 -8.94
C LYS A 333 19.66 -9.15 -7.57
N ASP A 334 19.30 -8.25 -6.66
CA ASP A 334 18.83 -8.49 -5.29
C ASP A 334 17.67 -9.51 -5.24
N LEU A 335 16.62 -9.31 -6.06
CA LEU A 335 15.45 -10.19 -6.12
C LEU A 335 15.74 -11.50 -6.87
N ASN A 336 16.53 -11.49 -7.94
CA ASN A 336 16.91 -12.71 -8.66
C ASN A 336 17.72 -13.66 -7.76
N GLU A 337 18.66 -13.13 -6.98
CA GLU A 337 19.48 -13.90 -6.04
C GLU A 337 18.62 -14.49 -4.89
N ILE A 338 17.63 -13.72 -4.40
CA ILE A 338 16.66 -14.19 -3.41
C ILE A 338 15.78 -15.32 -3.96
N LEU A 339 15.27 -15.17 -5.18
CA LEU A 339 14.48 -16.21 -5.85
C LEU A 339 15.31 -17.46 -6.15
N PHE A 340 16.58 -17.30 -6.54
CA PHE A 340 17.51 -18.41 -6.75
C PHE A 340 17.75 -19.17 -5.43
N ASN A 341 18.17 -18.47 -4.37
CA ASN A 341 18.39 -19.07 -3.05
C ASN A 341 17.13 -19.75 -2.49
N ALA A 342 15.95 -19.17 -2.74
CA ALA A 342 14.68 -19.76 -2.38
C ALA A 342 14.40 -21.08 -3.13
N VAL A 343 14.59 -21.11 -4.45
CA VAL A 343 14.40 -22.32 -5.27
C VAL A 343 15.39 -23.42 -4.86
N GLU A 344 16.67 -23.09 -4.66
CA GLU A 344 17.68 -24.04 -4.18
C GLU A 344 17.34 -24.59 -2.78
N THR A 345 16.90 -23.74 -1.86
CA THR A 345 16.45 -24.15 -0.52
C THR A 345 15.25 -25.10 -0.61
N LEU A 346 14.26 -24.81 -1.46
CA LEU A 346 13.10 -25.68 -1.66
C LEU A 346 13.47 -27.00 -2.35
N ASN A 347 14.51 -27.01 -3.19
CA ASN A 347 14.99 -28.17 -3.94
C ASN A 347 16.05 -29.01 -3.23
N THR A 348 16.52 -28.58 -2.06
CA THR A 348 17.44 -29.35 -1.22
C THR A 348 16.85 -30.74 -0.95
N ASN A 349 17.60 -31.79 -1.31
CA ASN A 349 17.21 -33.20 -1.23
C ASN A 349 15.97 -33.62 -2.06
N ARG A 350 15.59 -32.87 -3.10
CA ARG A 350 14.48 -33.23 -4.01
C ARG A 350 14.96 -33.87 -5.33
N GLN A 351 14.21 -34.86 -5.78
CA GLN A 351 14.41 -35.52 -7.08
C GLN A 351 14.02 -34.58 -8.23
N GLN A 352 14.74 -34.62 -9.36
CA GLN A 352 14.60 -33.66 -10.49
C GLN A 352 13.15 -33.43 -10.93
N ASN A 353 12.36 -34.49 -11.15
CA ASN A 353 10.97 -34.40 -11.60
C ASN A 353 9.98 -33.80 -10.57
N SER A 354 10.46 -33.46 -9.36
CA SER A 354 9.66 -32.88 -8.28
C SER A 354 10.12 -31.47 -7.87
N GLN A 355 11.06 -30.87 -8.61
CA GLN A 355 11.67 -29.60 -8.24
C GLN A 355 10.73 -28.40 -8.39
N TYR A 356 10.87 -27.46 -7.47
CA TYR A 356 10.35 -26.10 -7.56
C TYR A 356 11.16 -25.29 -8.57
N THR A 357 10.50 -24.32 -9.19
CA THR A 357 11.00 -23.48 -10.27
C THR A 357 10.48 -22.05 -10.08
N TYR A 358 10.99 -21.10 -10.86
CA TYR A 358 10.46 -19.72 -10.87
C TYR A 358 8.98 -19.62 -11.30
N ASN A 359 8.42 -20.64 -11.96
CA ASN A 359 7.00 -20.67 -12.33
C ASN A 359 6.09 -21.01 -11.14
N ASP A 360 6.64 -21.57 -10.07
CA ASP A 360 5.91 -21.91 -8.85
C ASP A 360 5.87 -20.72 -7.86
N PHE A 361 6.70 -19.69 -8.10
CA PHE A 361 6.69 -18.44 -7.34
C PHE A 361 5.45 -17.60 -7.70
N ILE A 362 4.64 -17.26 -6.70
CA ILE A 362 3.41 -16.50 -6.86
C ILE A 362 3.71 -15.01 -6.66
N GLU A 363 4.17 -14.67 -5.46
CA GLU A 363 4.49 -13.30 -5.05
C GLU A 363 5.38 -13.28 -3.81
N GLY A 364 5.95 -12.12 -3.51
CA GLY A 364 6.65 -11.89 -2.26
C GLY A 364 6.46 -10.48 -1.73
N ILE A 365 6.86 -10.28 -0.49
CA ILE A 365 6.96 -8.98 0.17
C ILE A 365 8.38 -8.81 0.71
N TYR A 366 8.93 -7.59 0.65
CA TYR A 366 10.25 -7.29 1.23
C TYR A 366 10.29 -5.95 1.94
N ARG A 367 11.13 -5.85 2.97
CA ARG A 367 11.54 -4.58 3.59
C ARG A 367 13.03 -4.59 3.88
N SER A 368 13.61 -3.40 4.04
CA SER A 368 15.03 -3.22 4.32
C SER A 368 15.18 -2.35 5.56
N ASP A 369 15.65 -2.96 6.65
CA ASP A 369 15.98 -2.28 7.89
C ASP A 369 17.45 -1.83 7.85
N PRO A 370 17.76 -0.54 8.07
CA PRO A 370 19.14 -0.04 7.99
C PRO A 370 20.11 -0.61 9.04
N ALA A 371 19.63 -1.20 10.14
CA ALA A 371 20.44 -1.73 11.23
C ALA A 371 20.59 -3.26 11.21
N THR A 372 19.68 -3.99 10.58
CA THR A 372 19.69 -5.47 10.51
C THR A 372 19.81 -6.04 9.09
N GLY A 373 19.36 -5.34 8.05
CA GLY A 373 19.39 -5.80 6.65
C GLY A 373 18.00 -6.02 6.05
N SER A 374 17.92 -6.80 4.97
CA SER A 374 16.67 -7.00 4.22
C SER A 374 15.96 -8.31 4.58
N GLN A 375 14.66 -8.23 4.83
CA GLN A 375 13.76 -9.37 5.04
C GLN A 375 12.89 -9.58 3.81
N TYR A 376 12.68 -10.85 3.45
CA TYR A 376 11.81 -11.26 2.34
C TYR A 376 10.89 -12.38 2.81
N GLU A 377 9.60 -12.29 2.48
CA GLU A 377 8.68 -13.42 2.57
C GLU A 377 8.19 -13.76 1.17
N LEU A 378 8.36 -15.02 0.76
CA LEU A 378 8.04 -15.50 -0.58
C LEU A 378 6.97 -16.59 -0.50
N PHE A 379 5.98 -16.51 -1.38
CA PHE A 379 4.89 -17.49 -1.48
C PHE A 379 5.02 -18.28 -2.79
N PHE A 380 5.06 -19.61 -2.64
CA PHE A 380 5.08 -20.56 -3.74
C PHE A 380 3.82 -21.45 -3.72
N SER A 381 3.35 -21.92 -4.88
CA SER A 381 2.34 -22.98 -4.95
C SER A 381 2.89 -24.28 -4.36
N ASN A 382 2.12 -25.00 -3.54
CA ASN A 382 2.62 -26.24 -2.93
C ASN A 382 2.47 -27.44 -3.88
N LYS A 383 3.54 -27.80 -4.58
CA LYS A 383 3.60 -28.97 -5.49
C LYS A 383 3.46 -30.32 -4.79
N ASP A 384 3.61 -30.36 -3.46
CA ASP A 384 3.56 -31.60 -2.67
C ASP A 384 2.13 -31.99 -2.27
N ASP A 385 1.18 -31.04 -2.21
CA ASP A 385 -0.24 -31.33 -1.94
C ASP A 385 -0.95 -31.80 -3.23
N LYS A 386 -1.02 -33.12 -3.44
CA LYS A 386 -1.74 -33.70 -4.59
C LYS A 386 -3.27 -33.80 -4.38
N GLY A 387 -3.80 -33.30 -3.27
CA GLY A 387 -5.23 -33.38 -2.96
C GLY A 387 -6.07 -32.28 -3.63
N LEU A 388 -7.39 -32.37 -3.46
CA LEU A 388 -8.35 -31.32 -3.83
C LEU A 388 -8.08 -29.94 -3.17
N ARG A 389 -7.14 -29.87 -2.22
CA ARG A 389 -6.71 -28.65 -1.52
C ARG A 389 -5.49 -27.96 -2.17
N HIS A 390 -4.84 -28.57 -3.17
CA HIS A 390 -3.67 -28.03 -3.88
C HIS A 390 -3.77 -26.54 -4.20
N LEU A 391 -4.92 -26.10 -4.75
CA LEU A 391 -5.18 -24.72 -5.17
C LEU A 391 -5.21 -23.69 -4.02
N ARG A 392 -5.11 -24.14 -2.76
CA ARG A 392 -5.10 -23.33 -1.52
C ARG A 392 -4.03 -23.79 -0.55
N SER A 393 -3.02 -24.52 -1.04
CA SER A 393 -1.83 -24.86 -0.27
C SER A 393 -0.61 -24.16 -0.85
N TYR A 394 0.16 -23.56 0.04
CA TYR A 394 1.27 -22.67 -0.28
C TYR A 394 2.49 -23.04 0.54
N ILE A 395 3.67 -22.79 0.01
CA ILE A 395 4.90 -22.75 0.80
C ILE A 395 5.28 -21.28 0.99
N LYS A 396 5.28 -20.83 2.24
CA LYS A 396 5.87 -19.56 2.64
C LYS A 396 7.32 -19.81 3.06
N LEU A 397 8.25 -19.15 2.37
CA LEU A 397 9.67 -19.17 2.69
C LEU A 397 10.10 -17.76 3.09
N THR A 398 10.60 -17.62 4.32
CA THR A 398 11.14 -16.38 4.87
C THR A 398 12.66 -16.40 4.71
N LEU A 399 13.22 -15.42 4.00
CA LEU A 399 14.66 -15.22 3.83
C LEU A 399 15.11 -13.92 4.48
N PHE A 400 16.36 -13.90 4.90
CA PHE A 400 17.01 -12.74 5.49
C PHE A 400 18.36 -12.49 4.83
N ARG A 401 18.68 -11.22 4.57
CA ARG A 401 19.94 -10.75 4.00
C ARG A 401 20.60 -9.77 4.98
N PRO A 402 21.38 -10.26 5.97
CA PRO A 402 22.02 -9.44 7.00
C PRO A 402 23.27 -8.70 6.50
N PHE A 403 23.10 -7.85 5.47
CA PHE A 403 24.20 -7.20 4.72
C PHE A 403 25.29 -8.18 4.21
N ALA A 404 24.91 -9.45 4.06
CA ALA A 404 25.72 -10.60 3.66
C ALA A 404 24.89 -11.45 2.65
N PRO A 405 25.36 -12.62 2.17
CA PRO A 405 24.54 -13.50 1.34
C PRO A 405 23.20 -13.87 2.00
N PRO A 406 22.12 -14.09 1.22
CA PRO A 406 20.81 -14.42 1.76
C PRO A 406 20.78 -15.82 2.37
N MET A 407 20.10 -15.93 3.50
CA MET A 407 19.85 -17.20 4.20
C MET A 407 18.35 -17.43 4.36
N ALA A 408 17.92 -18.68 4.19
CA ALA A 408 16.57 -19.10 4.56
C ALA A 408 16.47 -19.20 6.09
N VAL A 409 15.45 -18.56 6.65
CA VAL A 409 15.19 -18.51 8.10
C VAL A 409 14.08 -19.47 8.49
N GLN A 410 13.00 -19.51 7.72
CA GLN A 410 11.82 -20.31 8.04
C GLN A 410 11.13 -20.78 6.77
N ARG A 411 10.78 -22.08 6.72
CA ARG A 411 9.90 -22.67 5.71
C ARG A 411 8.62 -23.14 6.40
N THR A 412 7.47 -22.71 5.91
CA THR A 412 6.15 -23.11 6.42
C THR A 412 5.25 -23.54 5.28
N VAL A 413 4.42 -24.57 5.52
CA VAL A 413 3.33 -24.96 4.61
C VAL A 413 2.06 -24.34 5.17
N ILE A 414 1.41 -23.50 4.37
CA ILE A 414 0.15 -22.83 4.72
C ILE A 414 -0.97 -23.50 3.92
N ASN A 415 -2.12 -23.76 4.55
CA ASN A 415 -3.31 -24.25 3.88
C ASN A 415 -4.53 -23.44 4.32
N THR A 416 -5.01 -22.58 3.42
CA THR A 416 -6.06 -21.60 3.72
C THR A 416 -7.48 -22.16 3.48
N ALA A 417 -7.60 -23.42 3.03
CA ALA A 417 -8.85 -23.96 2.51
C ALA A 417 -10.02 -23.95 3.51
N SER A 418 -9.73 -24.00 4.80
CA SER A 418 -10.70 -23.96 5.89
C SER A 418 -10.95 -22.57 6.49
N GLU A 419 -10.20 -21.54 6.06
CA GLU A 419 -10.21 -20.22 6.69
C GLU A 419 -11.30 -19.32 6.11
N TRP A 420 -12.27 -18.99 6.95
CA TRP A 420 -13.36 -18.07 6.63
C TRP A 420 -13.01 -16.64 7.01
N ILE A 421 -13.37 -15.70 6.13
CA ILE A 421 -13.30 -14.26 6.41
C ILE A 421 -14.69 -13.73 6.72
N ASN A 422 -14.87 -13.02 7.83
CA ASN A 422 -16.05 -12.22 8.11
C ASN A 422 -15.76 -10.75 7.77
N ILE A 423 -16.34 -10.27 6.67
CA ILE A 423 -16.25 -8.87 6.27
C ILE A 423 -17.19 -8.06 7.15
N ILE A 424 -16.65 -7.11 7.91
CA ILE A 424 -17.43 -6.18 8.72
C ILE A 424 -17.57 -4.87 7.94
N LEU A 425 -18.81 -4.52 7.61
CA LEU A 425 -19.16 -3.34 6.81
C LEU A 425 -20.06 -2.40 7.61
N PRO A 426 -19.54 -1.30 8.19
CA PRO A 426 -20.36 -0.26 8.80
C PRO A 426 -21.00 0.60 7.69
N LEU A 427 -22.28 0.93 7.81
CA LEU A 427 -23.04 1.62 6.76
C LEU A 427 -24.06 2.61 7.33
N SER A 428 -24.17 3.77 6.68
CA SER A 428 -25.19 4.80 6.93
C SER A 428 -25.43 5.59 5.65
N ASN A 429 -26.69 5.88 5.31
CA ASN A 429 -27.14 6.71 4.17
C ASN A 429 -26.29 6.64 2.87
N ARG A 430 -25.89 5.42 2.45
CA ARG A 430 -25.05 5.16 1.27
C ARG A 430 -25.60 3.98 0.45
N VAL A 431 -26.93 3.97 0.23
CA VAL A 431 -27.65 2.85 -0.41
C VAL A 431 -27.12 2.55 -1.81
N ASP A 432 -26.80 3.56 -2.63
CA ASP A 432 -26.31 3.34 -3.99
C ASP A 432 -24.87 2.83 -4.04
N THR A 433 -23.98 3.32 -3.17
CA THR A 433 -22.65 2.71 -3.00
C THR A 433 -22.78 1.26 -2.53
N PHE A 434 -23.74 0.96 -1.65
CA PHE A 434 -23.99 -0.39 -1.17
C PHE A 434 -24.52 -1.34 -2.27
N LYS A 435 -25.30 -0.86 -3.25
CA LYS A 435 -25.66 -1.66 -4.45
C LYS A 435 -24.40 -2.11 -5.20
N LEU A 436 -23.52 -1.16 -5.52
CA LEU A 436 -22.24 -1.43 -6.21
C LEU A 436 -21.35 -2.40 -5.42
N PHE A 437 -21.24 -2.21 -4.09
CA PHE A 437 -20.54 -3.14 -3.21
C PHE A 437 -21.14 -4.56 -3.27
N MET A 438 -22.47 -4.68 -3.25
CA MET A 438 -23.15 -5.97 -3.28
C MET A 438 -22.98 -6.71 -4.62
N ASP A 439 -22.95 -6.00 -5.75
CA ASP A 439 -22.62 -6.58 -7.06
C ASP A 439 -21.19 -7.14 -7.10
N GLN A 440 -20.24 -6.39 -6.53
CA GLN A 440 -18.85 -6.86 -6.38
C GLN A 440 -18.76 -8.05 -5.42
N PHE A 441 -19.44 -8.01 -4.28
CA PHE A 441 -19.54 -9.11 -3.31
C PHE A 441 -20.11 -10.39 -3.96
N VAL A 442 -21.14 -10.27 -4.80
CA VAL A 442 -21.64 -11.40 -5.61
C VAL A 442 -20.53 -11.94 -6.52
N SER A 443 -19.83 -11.07 -7.26
CA SER A 443 -18.83 -11.48 -8.25
C SER A 443 -17.54 -12.06 -7.66
N VAL A 444 -17.13 -11.62 -6.46
CA VAL A 444 -15.86 -11.99 -5.81
C VAL A 444 -16.10 -12.98 -4.67
N CYS A 445 -16.95 -12.64 -3.71
CA CYS A 445 -17.14 -13.45 -2.51
C CYS A 445 -18.05 -14.66 -2.75
N ILE A 446 -19.21 -14.48 -3.41
CA ILE A 446 -20.18 -15.57 -3.63
C ILE A 446 -19.75 -16.47 -4.79
N LYS A 447 -19.39 -15.90 -5.95
CA LYS A 447 -19.08 -16.67 -7.16
C LYS A 447 -17.67 -17.28 -7.16
N ARG A 448 -16.64 -16.58 -6.65
CA ARG A 448 -15.23 -17.01 -6.72
C ARG A 448 -14.70 -17.61 -5.41
N ASP A 449 -14.61 -16.84 -4.32
CA ASP A 449 -13.91 -17.31 -3.09
C ASP A 449 -14.71 -18.35 -2.28
N ARG A 450 -16.02 -18.10 -2.09
CA ARG A 450 -17.00 -18.93 -1.39
C ARG A 450 -16.81 -19.14 0.13
N ARG A 451 -15.70 -18.72 0.74
CA ARG A 451 -15.40 -18.87 2.20
C ARG A 451 -15.56 -17.53 2.93
N ILE A 452 -16.62 -16.79 2.62
CA ILE A 452 -16.85 -15.42 3.10
C ILE A 452 -18.17 -15.34 3.84
N TYR A 453 -18.16 -14.63 4.97
CA TYR A 453 -19.34 -14.14 5.67
C TYR A 453 -19.38 -12.61 5.58
N LEU A 454 -20.57 -12.01 5.51
CA LEU A 454 -20.75 -10.55 5.51
C LEU A 454 -21.59 -10.12 6.72
N THR A 455 -21.04 -9.23 7.55
CA THR A 455 -21.75 -8.57 8.65
C THR A 455 -21.90 -7.09 8.32
N VAL A 456 -23.08 -6.70 7.84
CA VAL A 456 -23.43 -5.28 7.63
C VAL A 456 -23.94 -4.70 8.94
N VAL A 457 -23.37 -3.57 9.37
CA VAL A 457 -23.77 -2.85 10.59
C VAL A 457 -24.34 -1.50 10.19
N TYR A 458 -25.66 -1.41 10.17
CA TYR A 458 -26.42 -0.27 9.66
C TYR A 458 -26.81 0.71 10.77
N PHE A 459 -26.59 1.99 10.53
CA PHE A 459 -26.96 3.09 11.43
C PHE A 459 -28.13 3.88 10.85
N GLY A 460 -29.13 4.14 11.70
CA GLY A 460 -30.33 4.92 11.34
C GLY A 460 -31.44 4.10 10.69
N ILE A 461 -32.51 4.82 10.29
CA ILE A 461 -33.75 4.26 9.70
C ILE A 461 -33.92 4.59 8.21
N GLU A 462 -33.39 5.73 7.76
CA GLU A 462 -33.34 6.14 6.35
C GLU A 462 -32.50 5.13 5.56
N GLY A 463 -32.95 4.68 4.38
CA GLY A 463 -32.24 3.69 3.56
C GLY A 463 -32.23 2.24 4.09
N LEU A 464 -32.72 1.98 5.30
CA LEU A 464 -32.68 0.66 5.91
C LEU A 464 -33.59 -0.37 5.21
N LYS A 465 -34.73 0.06 4.67
CA LYS A 465 -35.66 -0.84 3.95
C LYS A 465 -35.03 -1.33 2.65
N GLU A 466 -34.35 -0.44 1.96
CA GLU A 466 -33.65 -0.64 0.69
C GLU A 466 -32.46 -1.58 0.89
N VAL A 467 -31.64 -1.36 1.93
CA VAL A 467 -30.54 -2.27 2.30
C VAL A 467 -31.05 -3.67 2.64
N LYS A 468 -32.15 -3.77 3.42
CA LYS A 468 -32.82 -5.06 3.68
C LYS A 468 -33.30 -5.74 2.40
N ALA A 469 -33.86 -4.98 1.46
CA ALA A 469 -34.34 -5.50 0.18
C ALA A 469 -33.17 -6.02 -0.70
N ILE A 470 -32.08 -5.25 -0.82
CA ILE A 470 -30.87 -5.63 -1.57
C ILE A 470 -30.26 -6.91 -0.99
N MET A 471 -30.04 -6.98 0.33
CA MET A 471 -29.50 -8.19 0.97
C MET A 471 -30.43 -9.39 0.80
N SER A 472 -31.74 -9.20 0.90
CA SER A 472 -32.74 -10.26 0.72
C SER A 472 -32.78 -10.77 -0.73
N LEU A 473 -32.63 -9.88 -1.71
CA LEU A 473 -32.55 -10.23 -3.12
C LEU A 473 -31.31 -11.08 -3.40
N VAL A 474 -30.11 -10.62 -2.97
CA VAL A 474 -28.86 -11.38 -3.14
C VAL A 474 -28.92 -12.74 -2.45
N ALA A 475 -29.44 -12.79 -1.22
CA ALA A 475 -29.60 -14.05 -0.47
C ALA A 475 -30.52 -15.05 -1.18
N LYS A 476 -31.66 -14.59 -1.74
CA LYS A 476 -32.60 -15.43 -2.50
C LYS A 476 -32.00 -15.87 -3.84
N THR A 477 -31.56 -14.93 -4.67
CA THR A 477 -31.05 -15.18 -6.03
C THR A 477 -29.84 -16.11 -6.06
N HIS A 478 -28.93 -16.00 -5.07
CA HIS A 478 -27.73 -16.84 -5.01
C HIS A 478 -27.80 -17.95 -3.95
N LYS A 479 -28.97 -18.17 -3.32
CA LYS A 479 -29.17 -19.12 -2.20
C LYS A 479 -28.12 -18.96 -1.07
N PHE A 480 -27.64 -17.73 -0.87
CA PHE A 480 -26.48 -17.44 -0.03
C PHE A 480 -26.90 -17.06 1.39
N LYS A 481 -26.45 -17.84 2.39
CA LYS A 481 -26.87 -17.73 3.80
C LYS A 481 -25.86 -17.04 4.73
N HIS A 482 -24.64 -16.80 4.26
CA HIS A 482 -23.54 -16.27 5.09
C HIS A 482 -23.54 -14.73 5.11
N MET A 483 -24.69 -14.13 5.39
CA MET A 483 -24.85 -12.68 5.55
C MET A 483 -25.71 -12.36 6.74
N LYS A 484 -25.42 -11.22 7.39
CA LYS A 484 -26.16 -10.72 8.53
C LYS A 484 -26.24 -9.21 8.48
N LEU A 485 -27.41 -8.69 8.84
CA LEU A 485 -27.64 -7.28 9.08
C LEU A 485 -27.78 -7.05 10.60
N VAL A 486 -27.03 -6.08 11.11
CA VAL A 486 -27.12 -5.55 12.47
C VAL A 486 -27.62 -4.11 12.34
N THR A 487 -28.62 -3.71 13.11
CA THR A 487 -29.25 -2.38 12.98
C THR A 487 -29.12 -1.60 14.28
N LEU A 488 -28.69 -0.35 14.19
CA LEU A 488 -28.44 0.55 15.31
C LEU A 488 -29.21 1.86 15.09
N ASN A 489 -29.96 2.31 16.08
CA ASN A 489 -30.63 3.61 16.04
C ASN A 489 -29.74 4.67 16.73
N GLU A 490 -28.50 4.76 16.27
CA GLU A 490 -27.44 5.64 16.78
C GLU A 490 -26.91 6.49 15.61
N THR A 491 -26.26 7.62 15.89
CA THR A 491 -25.50 8.37 14.88
C THR A 491 -24.31 7.54 14.39
N PHE A 492 -24.04 7.58 13.08
CA PHE A 492 -22.96 6.78 12.48
C PHE A 492 -21.58 7.13 13.04
N THR A 493 -20.90 6.12 13.57
CA THR A 493 -19.48 6.17 13.91
C THR A 493 -18.80 4.87 13.45
N ARG A 494 -17.70 5.02 12.69
CA ARG A 494 -17.04 3.90 11.99
C ARG A 494 -16.50 2.85 12.97
N GLY A 495 -15.76 3.28 13.99
CA GLY A 495 -15.18 2.40 15.01
C GLY A 495 -16.23 1.59 15.78
N ARG A 496 -17.33 2.23 16.21
CA ARG A 496 -18.49 1.57 16.85
C ARG A 496 -19.12 0.50 15.95
N GLY A 497 -19.26 0.80 14.66
CA GLY A 497 -19.82 -0.14 13.68
C GLY A 497 -18.93 -1.38 13.51
N LEU A 498 -17.62 -1.18 13.35
CA LEU A 498 -16.65 -2.27 13.24
C LEU A 498 -16.56 -3.10 14.54
N GLN A 499 -16.52 -2.44 15.70
CA GLN A 499 -16.55 -3.06 17.02
C GLN A 499 -17.76 -3.97 17.20
N LEU A 500 -18.97 -3.46 16.95
CA LEU A 500 -20.20 -4.23 17.11
C LEU A 500 -20.32 -5.37 16.08
N GLY A 501 -19.85 -5.16 14.85
CA GLY A 501 -19.82 -6.23 13.84
C GLY A 501 -18.88 -7.37 14.22
N ALA A 502 -17.69 -7.06 14.73
CA ALA A 502 -16.75 -8.04 15.26
C ALA A 502 -17.32 -8.80 16.47
N LEU A 503 -17.96 -8.09 17.41
CA LEU A 503 -18.58 -8.70 18.60
C LEU A 503 -19.74 -9.63 18.22
N ASN A 504 -20.58 -9.26 17.25
CA ASN A 504 -21.81 -9.97 16.87
C ASN A 504 -21.58 -11.18 15.93
N TRP A 505 -20.33 -11.63 15.77
CA TRP A 505 -20.01 -12.95 15.20
C TRP A 505 -20.58 -14.09 16.06
N LYS A 506 -21.22 -15.07 15.42
CA LYS A 506 -21.89 -16.21 16.09
C LYS A 506 -21.47 -17.59 15.56
N GLY A 507 -20.40 -17.68 14.75
CA GLY A 507 -20.02 -18.90 14.03
C GLY A 507 -19.33 -19.99 14.85
N GLY A 508 -19.66 -20.16 16.13
CA GLY A 508 -19.18 -21.26 17.00
C GLY A 508 -17.69 -21.26 17.36
N GLY A 509 -16.86 -20.43 16.73
CA GLY A 509 -15.43 -20.34 16.96
C GLY A 509 -14.84 -19.00 16.57
N ASP A 510 -13.52 -18.96 16.41
CA ASP A 510 -12.80 -17.79 15.95
C ASP A 510 -12.97 -17.55 14.43
N VAL A 511 -12.66 -16.35 13.96
CA VAL A 511 -12.77 -16.00 12.54
C VAL A 511 -11.77 -14.91 12.18
N LEU A 512 -11.28 -14.93 10.94
CA LEU A 512 -10.52 -13.82 10.37
C LEU A 512 -11.49 -12.68 10.04
N LEU A 513 -11.36 -11.53 10.69
CA LEU A 513 -12.13 -10.34 10.39
C LEU A 513 -11.47 -9.60 9.23
N PHE A 514 -12.27 -9.03 8.32
CA PHE A 514 -11.83 -7.98 7.40
C PHE A 514 -12.66 -6.73 7.66
N PHE A 515 -12.01 -5.66 8.14
CA PHE A 515 -12.64 -4.34 8.27
C PHE A 515 -12.64 -3.63 6.93
N CYS A 516 -13.82 -3.26 6.45
CA CYS A 516 -14.03 -2.83 5.07
C CYS A 516 -15.04 -1.67 5.00
N ASP A 517 -14.75 -0.67 4.17
CA ASP A 517 -15.66 0.44 3.89
C ASP A 517 -16.45 0.16 2.60
N VAL A 518 -17.62 0.79 2.43
CA VAL A 518 -18.56 0.47 1.32
C VAL A 518 -18.03 0.83 -0.07
N ASP A 519 -17.06 1.73 -0.11
CA ASP A 519 -16.35 2.24 -1.28
C ASP A 519 -14.97 1.58 -1.50
N ILE A 520 -14.72 0.43 -0.85
CA ILE A 520 -13.59 -0.45 -1.13
C ILE A 520 -13.97 -1.49 -2.19
N VAL A 521 -13.14 -1.61 -3.23
CA VAL A 521 -13.18 -2.67 -4.24
C VAL A 521 -12.03 -3.63 -4.01
N PHE A 522 -12.27 -4.94 -4.05
CA PHE A 522 -11.21 -5.93 -3.89
C PHE A 522 -11.43 -7.17 -4.76
N THR A 523 -10.36 -7.94 -5.02
CA THR A 523 -10.43 -9.22 -5.76
C THR A 523 -10.30 -10.43 -4.83
N SER A 524 -10.39 -11.64 -5.39
CA SER A 524 -10.09 -12.89 -4.68
C SER A 524 -8.66 -12.93 -4.12
N ASP A 525 -7.72 -12.27 -4.79
CA ASP A 525 -6.30 -12.34 -4.47
C ASP A 525 -6.02 -11.54 -3.20
N PHE A 526 -6.75 -10.43 -2.97
CA PHE A 526 -6.74 -9.70 -1.71
C PHE A 526 -7.27 -10.57 -0.55
N LEU A 527 -8.40 -11.26 -0.75
CA LEU A 527 -8.97 -12.16 0.26
C LEU A 527 -7.99 -13.30 0.61
N GLU A 528 -7.26 -13.81 -0.38
CA GLU A 528 -6.23 -14.82 -0.15
C GLU A 528 -5.00 -14.24 0.55
N ARG A 529 -4.56 -13.02 0.22
CA ARG A 529 -3.51 -12.31 0.97
C ARG A 529 -3.88 -12.05 2.41
N CYS A 530 -5.14 -11.73 2.72
CA CYS A 530 -5.61 -11.60 4.09
C CYS A 530 -5.39 -12.89 4.90
N ARG A 531 -5.61 -14.06 4.30
CA ARG A 531 -5.32 -15.36 4.92
C ARG A 531 -3.82 -15.60 5.07
N LEU A 532 -3.06 -15.44 3.98
CA LEU A 532 -1.60 -15.66 3.95
C LEU A 532 -0.77 -14.75 4.87
N ASN A 533 -1.31 -13.60 5.29
CA ASN A 533 -0.61 -12.60 6.10
C ASN A 533 -1.21 -12.42 7.51
N SER A 534 -2.18 -13.25 7.93
CA SER A 534 -2.79 -13.20 9.26
C SER A 534 -2.71 -14.55 9.95
N ASP A 535 -2.06 -14.63 11.12
CA ASP A 535 -1.93 -15.86 11.91
C ASP A 535 -2.43 -15.55 13.32
N LYS A 536 -3.42 -16.33 13.78
CA LYS A 536 -4.05 -16.17 15.08
C LYS A 536 -3.02 -16.14 16.21
N GLY A 537 -3.08 -15.11 17.06
CA GLY A 537 -2.21 -14.94 18.22
C GLY A 537 -0.80 -14.43 17.91
N LEU A 538 -0.44 -14.26 16.63
CA LEU A 538 0.93 -13.98 16.20
C LEU A 538 1.06 -12.81 15.22
N ARG A 539 0.23 -12.71 14.17
CA ARG A 539 0.34 -11.64 13.15
C ARG A 539 -0.99 -11.10 12.64
N VAL A 540 -0.98 -9.84 12.25
CA VAL A 540 -2.13 -9.12 11.67
C VAL A 540 -1.72 -8.43 10.37
N TYR A 541 -2.64 -8.37 9.41
CA TYR A 541 -2.40 -7.78 8.10
C TYR A 541 -3.07 -6.41 7.95
N TYR A 542 -2.27 -5.39 7.66
CA TYR A 542 -2.70 -4.03 7.34
C TYR A 542 -2.35 -3.68 5.88
N PRO A 543 -3.23 -3.99 4.91
CA PRO A 543 -3.01 -3.65 3.51
C PRO A 543 -2.87 -2.13 3.32
N ILE A 544 -1.85 -1.71 2.58
CA ILE A 544 -1.77 -0.36 2.04
C ILE A 544 -2.58 -0.35 0.75
N VAL A 545 -3.75 0.28 0.82
CA VAL A 545 -4.78 0.29 -0.23
C VAL A 545 -4.44 1.32 -1.32
N PHE A 546 -4.68 0.96 -2.59
CA PHE A 546 -4.54 1.92 -3.68
C PHE A 546 -5.75 2.85 -3.74
N SER A 547 -5.55 4.15 -3.51
CA SER A 547 -6.63 5.13 -3.53
C SER A 547 -6.69 5.83 -4.88
N LEU A 548 -7.85 5.74 -5.53
CA LEU A 548 -8.09 6.42 -6.80
C LEU A 548 -8.29 7.92 -6.58
N TYR A 549 -7.82 8.70 -7.55
CA TYR A 549 -8.06 10.14 -7.64
C TYR A 549 -9.49 10.44 -8.14
N ASN A 550 -9.88 11.72 -8.10
CA ASN A 550 -11.13 12.20 -8.67
C ASN A 550 -11.17 11.92 -10.18
N PRO A 551 -12.03 11.01 -10.65
CA PRO A 551 -12.01 10.61 -12.05
C PRO A 551 -12.45 11.78 -12.97
N ASN A 552 -13.28 12.71 -12.45
CA ASN A 552 -13.67 13.91 -13.18
C ASN A 552 -12.51 14.88 -13.40
N ILE A 553 -11.41 14.79 -12.63
CA ILE A 553 -10.18 15.56 -12.86
C ILE A 553 -9.19 14.74 -13.71
N VAL A 554 -9.00 13.46 -13.39
CA VAL A 554 -8.05 12.58 -14.09
C VAL A 554 -8.32 12.50 -15.59
N TYR A 555 -9.57 12.26 -15.99
CA TYR A 555 -9.93 12.01 -17.38
C TYR A 555 -10.26 13.29 -18.17
N SER A 556 -10.82 14.31 -17.53
CA SER A 556 -11.11 15.60 -18.20
C SER A 556 -9.84 16.36 -18.62
N LEU A 557 -8.75 16.27 -17.85
CA LEU A 557 -7.45 16.83 -18.22
C LEU A 557 -6.77 16.11 -19.39
N GLN A 558 -7.30 14.97 -19.83
CA GLN A 558 -6.77 14.16 -20.93
C GLN A 558 -7.66 14.20 -22.18
N ASP A 559 -8.80 14.90 -22.12
CA ASP A 559 -9.85 14.90 -23.15
C ASP A 559 -10.38 13.49 -23.49
N VAL A 560 -10.34 12.58 -22.51
CA VAL A 560 -10.80 11.19 -22.62
C VAL A 560 -12.17 11.05 -21.91
N PRO A 561 -13.16 10.34 -22.50
CA PRO A 561 -14.42 10.06 -21.81
C PRO A 561 -14.19 9.24 -20.53
N LEU A 562 -15.01 9.51 -19.50
CA LEU A 562 -14.98 8.76 -18.23
C LEU A 562 -15.17 7.25 -18.48
N PRO A 563 -14.17 6.40 -18.21
CA PRO A 563 -14.26 4.97 -18.49
C PRO A 563 -15.05 4.23 -17.40
N SER A 564 -15.35 2.94 -17.63
CA SER A 564 -16.11 2.14 -16.67
C SER A 564 -15.38 2.01 -15.32
N MET A 565 -16.12 1.74 -14.24
CA MET A 565 -15.52 1.56 -12.90
C MET A 565 -14.42 0.51 -12.88
N GLN A 566 -14.55 -0.56 -13.68
CA GLN A 566 -13.57 -1.63 -13.82
C GLN A 566 -12.30 -1.15 -14.52
N ASP A 567 -12.45 -0.34 -15.57
CA ASP A 567 -11.33 0.24 -16.33
C ASP A 567 -10.59 1.35 -15.54
N GLN A 568 -11.21 1.90 -14.50
CA GLN A 568 -10.57 2.81 -13.55
C GLN A 568 -9.67 2.10 -12.53
N LEU A 569 -9.76 0.78 -12.34
CA LEU A 569 -9.00 -0.01 -11.35
C LEU A 569 -7.54 -0.26 -11.79
N ILE A 570 -6.85 0.78 -12.24
CA ILE A 570 -5.47 0.73 -12.72
C ILE A 570 -4.55 1.28 -11.63
N VAL A 571 -3.54 0.51 -11.24
CA VAL A 571 -2.46 0.97 -10.34
C VAL A 571 -1.45 1.80 -11.16
N SER A 572 -1.65 3.12 -11.24
CA SER A 572 -0.78 4.08 -11.92
C SER A 572 -0.66 5.38 -11.15
N LYS A 573 0.48 6.08 -11.32
CA LYS A 573 0.76 7.38 -10.69
C LYS A 573 -0.31 8.44 -11.04
N ASP A 574 -0.98 8.27 -12.18
CA ASP A 574 -1.92 9.21 -12.80
C ASP A 574 -3.39 8.90 -12.43
N THR A 575 -3.65 7.71 -11.89
CA THR A 575 -4.99 7.23 -11.49
C THR A 575 -5.16 7.16 -9.98
N GLY A 576 -4.07 7.09 -9.21
CA GLY A 576 -4.12 7.09 -7.76
C GLY A 576 -2.76 7.05 -7.07
N PHE A 577 -2.77 6.69 -5.79
CA PHE A 577 -1.58 6.55 -4.94
C PHE A 577 -1.78 5.46 -3.87
N TRP A 578 -0.69 4.97 -3.28
CA TRP A 578 -0.72 4.07 -2.14
C TRP A 578 -1.03 4.86 -0.86
N ARG A 579 -2.13 4.54 -0.17
CA ARG A 579 -2.53 5.24 1.07
C ARG A 579 -1.78 4.68 2.28
N ASP A 580 -0.49 4.97 2.35
CA ASP A 580 0.44 4.58 3.42
C ASP A 580 0.08 5.16 4.81
N PHE A 581 -0.72 6.22 4.87
CA PHE A 581 -1.25 6.83 6.10
C PHE A 581 -2.63 6.30 6.55
N GLY A 582 -3.25 5.35 5.83
CA GLY A 582 -4.57 4.79 6.18
C GLY A 582 -4.49 3.44 6.87
N TYR A 583 -5.23 3.24 7.96
CA TYR A 583 -5.22 1.98 8.73
C TYR A 583 -6.60 1.32 8.82
N GLY A 584 -7.63 1.94 8.24
CA GLY A 584 -9.03 1.50 8.34
C GLY A 584 -9.33 0.12 7.76
N MET A 585 -8.56 -0.33 6.77
CA MET A 585 -8.67 -1.67 6.20
C MET A 585 -7.64 -2.58 6.86
N ALA A 586 -8.13 -3.62 7.53
CA ALA A 586 -7.28 -4.56 8.27
C ALA A 586 -7.87 -5.97 8.26
N CYS A 587 -6.99 -6.96 8.20
CA CYS A 587 -7.29 -8.38 8.31
C CYS A 587 -6.62 -8.95 9.56
N LEU A 588 -7.43 -9.42 10.51
CA LEU A 588 -6.99 -9.81 11.86
C LEU A 588 -7.98 -10.79 12.51
N TYR A 589 -7.51 -11.73 13.32
CA TYR A 589 -8.41 -12.68 13.99
C TYR A 589 -9.25 -12.00 15.06
N ARG A 590 -10.50 -12.44 15.21
CA ARG A 590 -11.44 -11.91 16.22
C ARG A 590 -10.91 -12.10 17.65
N SER A 591 -10.24 -13.21 17.95
CA SER A 591 -9.61 -13.38 19.26
C SER A 591 -8.52 -12.33 19.54
N ASP A 592 -7.70 -12.01 18.54
CA ASP A 592 -6.63 -11.01 18.64
C ASP A 592 -7.18 -9.60 18.84
N PHE A 593 -8.22 -9.25 18.05
CA PHE A 593 -8.99 -8.01 18.21
C PHE A 593 -9.49 -7.80 19.66
N LEU A 594 -10.07 -8.85 20.24
CA LEU A 594 -10.59 -8.81 21.60
C LEU A 594 -9.46 -8.75 22.65
N LYS A 595 -8.34 -9.46 22.42
CA LYS A 595 -7.17 -9.43 23.30
C LYS A 595 -6.58 -8.02 23.43
N ILE A 596 -6.53 -7.25 22.33
CA ILE A 596 -6.07 -5.84 22.35
C ILE A 596 -7.16 -4.83 22.74
N LYS A 597 -8.35 -5.31 23.17
CA LYS A 597 -9.51 -4.50 23.61
C LYS A 597 -10.16 -3.64 22.50
N GLY A 598 -10.20 -4.14 21.27
CA GLY A 598 -10.95 -3.57 20.14
C GLY A 598 -10.70 -2.08 19.83
N PHE A 599 -11.70 -1.41 19.28
CA PHE A 599 -11.70 0.05 19.09
C PHE A 599 -11.89 0.78 20.43
N ASP A 600 -11.47 2.04 20.49
CA ASP A 600 -11.89 2.95 21.55
C ASP A 600 -13.25 3.57 21.18
N GLU A 601 -14.28 3.27 21.97
CA GLU A 601 -15.65 3.72 21.73
C GLU A 601 -15.90 5.16 22.20
N GLN A 602 -14.91 5.81 22.85
CA GLN A 602 -14.98 7.23 23.22
C GLN A 602 -14.67 8.17 22.04
N ILE A 603 -14.14 7.63 20.93
CA ILE A 603 -13.81 8.42 19.73
C ILE A 603 -15.09 8.76 18.97
N THR A 604 -15.54 10.01 19.10
CA THR A 604 -16.66 10.58 18.34
C THR A 604 -16.18 11.40 17.15
N GLY A 605 -16.93 11.38 16.04
CA GLY A 605 -16.63 12.17 14.85
C GLY A 605 -15.83 11.40 13.78
N TRP A 606 -14.96 12.11 13.07
CA TRP A 606 -14.18 11.55 11.96
C TRP A 606 -12.71 11.32 12.31
N GLY A 607 -12.24 10.10 12.06
CA GLY A 607 -10.83 9.73 12.01
C GLY A 607 -10.16 9.49 13.37
N GLY A 608 -9.08 8.71 13.32
CA GLY A 608 -8.24 8.35 14.46
C GLY A 608 -8.54 6.97 15.02
N GLU A 609 -9.76 6.43 14.85
CA GLU A 609 -10.13 5.13 15.43
C GLU A 609 -9.31 3.97 14.84
N ASP A 610 -8.95 4.08 13.56
CA ASP A 610 -8.08 3.13 12.86
C ASP A 610 -6.61 3.28 13.29
N VAL A 611 -6.13 4.51 13.44
CA VAL A 611 -4.80 4.84 13.98
C VAL A 611 -4.63 4.28 15.39
N PHE A 612 -5.58 4.52 16.31
CA PHE A 612 -5.51 4.00 17.67
C PHE A 612 -5.55 2.47 17.73
N LEU A 613 -6.37 1.82 16.89
CA LEU A 613 -6.36 0.35 16.77
C LEU A 613 -4.99 -0.16 16.27
N TYR A 614 -4.45 0.44 15.21
CA TYR A 614 -3.14 0.08 14.67
C TYR A 614 -2.03 0.27 15.70
N GLN A 615 -2.01 1.42 16.39
CA GLN A 615 -1.08 1.70 17.48
C GLN A 615 -1.14 0.67 18.62
N LYS A 616 -2.33 0.13 18.96
CA LYS A 616 -2.46 -0.96 19.95
C LYS A 616 -1.73 -2.23 19.50
N PHE A 617 -1.77 -2.58 18.22
CA PHE A 617 -1.00 -3.70 17.68
C PHE A 617 0.50 -3.40 17.59
N VAL A 618 0.88 -2.21 17.14
CA VAL A 618 2.30 -1.78 17.05
C VAL A 618 2.99 -1.73 18.43
N ARG A 619 2.25 -1.41 19.50
CA ARG A 619 2.74 -1.41 20.90
C ARG A 619 2.61 -2.78 21.59
N SER A 620 2.55 -3.87 20.83
CA SER A 620 2.34 -5.22 21.34
C SER A 620 3.33 -6.21 20.71
N GLU A 621 3.20 -7.50 21.04
CA GLU A 621 4.07 -8.55 20.52
C GLU A 621 3.60 -9.13 19.16
N TYR A 622 2.52 -8.60 18.59
CA TYR A 622 2.02 -9.04 17.28
C TYR A 622 2.93 -8.56 16.16
N PHE A 623 3.23 -9.46 15.22
CA PHE A 623 3.92 -9.10 13.98
C PHE A 623 2.94 -8.38 13.05
N VAL A 624 3.18 -7.10 12.79
CA VAL A 624 2.27 -6.26 12.00
C VAL A 624 2.72 -6.23 10.54
N VAL A 625 2.06 -7.04 9.71
CA VAL A 625 2.34 -7.07 8.27
C VAL A 625 1.67 -5.87 7.61
N ARG A 626 2.42 -4.79 7.37
CA ARG A 626 1.94 -3.64 6.60
C ARG A 626 2.56 -3.66 5.20
N ALA A 627 1.76 -3.80 4.14
CA ALA A 627 2.28 -3.95 2.78
C ALA A 627 1.33 -3.44 1.68
N THR A 628 1.87 -2.91 0.57
CA THR A 628 1.10 -2.58 -0.65
C THR A 628 0.31 -3.78 -1.15
N ASP A 629 -0.94 -3.56 -1.59
CA ASP A 629 -1.76 -4.62 -2.16
C ASP A 629 -2.51 -4.16 -3.43
N PRO A 630 -2.10 -4.62 -4.62
CA PRO A 630 -2.70 -4.22 -5.90
C PRO A 630 -4.07 -4.85 -6.18
N ALA A 631 -4.59 -5.67 -5.27
CA ALA A 631 -5.91 -6.29 -5.39
C ALA A 631 -6.99 -5.59 -4.54
N ILE A 632 -6.69 -4.44 -3.93
CA ILE A 632 -7.64 -3.64 -3.14
C ILE A 632 -7.51 -2.14 -3.46
N PHE A 633 -8.65 -1.53 -3.76
CA PHE A 633 -8.78 -0.14 -4.17
C PHE A 633 -9.78 0.59 -3.28
N HIS A 634 -9.48 1.85 -2.96
CA HIS A 634 -10.44 2.79 -2.39
C HIS A 634 -10.93 3.68 -3.52
N LEU A 635 -12.23 3.61 -3.82
CA LEU A 635 -12.85 4.45 -4.84
C LEU A 635 -12.81 5.91 -4.42
N TRP A 636 -12.68 6.81 -5.39
CA TRP A 636 -12.88 8.22 -5.08
C TRP A 636 -14.36 8.47 -4.76
N HIS A 637 -14.59 9.24 -3.70
CA HIS A 637 -15.88 9.84 -3.38
C HIS A 637 -15.62 11.23 -2.79
N GLU A 638 -16.60 12.12 -2.89
CA GLU A 638 -16.48 13.42 -2.24
C GLU A 638 -16.39 13.27 -0.72
N LYS A 639 -15.48 14.03 -0.11
CA LYS A 639 -15.30 14.16 1.34
C LYS A 639 -15.80 15.53 1.81
N VAL A 640 -16.62 15.54 2.85
CA VAL A 640 -17.03 16.76 3.57
C VAL A 640 -16.22 16.83 4.86
N CYS A 641 -15.48 17.92 5.05
CA CYS A 641 -14.72 18.16 6.27
C CYS A 641 -15.48 19.16 7.14
N ASP A 642 -16.18 18.66 8.15
CA ASP A 642 -16.98 19.44 9.08
C ASP A 642 -16.11 20.46 9.84
N PRO A 643 -16.44 21.78 9.81
CA PRO A 643 -15.69 22.81 10.52
C PRO A 643 -15.77 22.70 12.06
N MET A 644 -16.68 21.89 12.62
CA MET A 644 -16.76 21.61 14.06
C MET A 644 -15.78 20.51 14.54
N LEU A 645 -15.07 19.83 13.62
CA LEU A 645 -14.01 18.88 13.99
C LEU A 645 -12.89 19.58 14.77
N SER A 646 -12.18 18.81 15.60
CA SER A 646 -10.95 19.30 16.22
C SER A 646 -9.93 19.74 15.17
N THR A 647 -9.07 20.69 15.51
CA THR A 647 -8.10 21.27 14.56
C THR A 647 -7.21 20.20 13.89
N GLU A 648 -6.91 19.12 14.59
CA GLU A 648 -6.15 17.99 14.06
C GLU A 648 -6.97 17.13 13.08
N GLN A 649 -8.18 16.72 13.48
CA GLN A 649 -9.10 15.96 12.61
C GLN A 649 -9.45 16.74 11.33
N TYR A 650 -9.74 18.04 11.43
CA TYR A 650 -10.00 18.90 10.27
C TYR A 650 -8.79 18.97 9.32
N ARG A 651 -7.58 19.16 9.86
CA ARG A 651 -6.33 19.17 9.07
C ARG A 651 -6.08 17.83 8.39
N SER A 652 -6.35 16.71 9.07
CA SER A 652 -6.22 15.37 8.49
C SER A 652 -7.26 15.14 7.38
N CYS A 653 -8.53 15.53 7.61
CA CYS A 653 -9.59 15.44 6.63
C CYS A 653 -9.28 16.23 5.35
N ILE A 654 -8.90 17.51 5.48
CA ILE A 654 -8.67 18.36 4.31
C ILE A 654 -7.41 17.95 3.52
N ARG A 655 -6.37 17.43 4.20
CA ARG A 655 -5.22 16.79 3.53
C ARG A 655 -5.64 15.53 2.78
N SER A 656 -6.45 14.67 3.40
CA SER A 656 -6.98 13.45 2.78
C SER A 656 -7.90 13.74 1.60
N LYS A 657 -8.66 14.84 1.62
CA LYS A 657 -9.42 15.35 0.46
C LYS A 657 -8.48 15.82 -0.65
N ALA A 658 -7.56 16.74 -0.35
CA ALA A 658 -6.64 17.30 -1.34
C ALA A 658 -5.78 16.24 -2.06
N LEU A 659 -5.25 15.26 -1.31
CA LEU A 659 -4.48 14.13 -1.88
C LEU A 659 -5.32 13.22 -2.78
N ASN A 660 -6.64 13.18 -2.59
CA ASN A 660 -7.55 12.38 -3.39
C ASN A 660 -8.01 13.09 -4.68
N GLU A 661 -7.70 14.37 -4.92
CA GLU A 661 -8.23 15.05 -6.11
C GLU A 661 -7.49 14.64 -7.40
N ALA A 662 -6.16 14.77 -7.46
CA ALA A 662 -5.35 14.31 -8.58
C ALA A 662 -3.87 14.20 -8.21
N SER A 663 -3.04 13.62 -9.10
CA SER A 663 -1.59 13.65 -8.95
C SER A 663 -1.04 15.07 -8.97
N HIS A 664 0.15 15.28 -8.39
CA HIS A 664 0.82 16.59 -8.39
C HIS A 664 0.97 17.21 -9.80
N ALA A 665 1.23 16.38 -10.81
CA ALA A 665 1.34 16.83 -12.20
C ALA A 665 -0.02 17.28 -12.78
N GLN A 666 -1.10 16.52 -12.52
CA GLN A 666 -2.46 16.88 -12.95
C GLN A 666 -2.96 18.15 -12.27
N LEU A 667 -2.68 18.34 -10.97
CA LEU A 667 -2.99 19.59 -10.26
C LEU A 667 -2.20 20.78 -10.83
N GLY A 668 -0.95 20.56 -11.25
CA GLY A 668 -0.17 21.56 -12.00
C GLY A 668 -0.83 21.92 -13.34
N LEU A 669 -1.21 20.93 -14.16
CA LEU A 669 -1.91 21.15 -15.43
C LEU A 669 -3.24 21.91 -15.24
N LEU A 670 -3.98 21.60 -14.18
CA LEU A 670 -5.21 22.32 -13.83
C LEU A 670 -4.95 23.79 -13.44
N ALA A 671 -3.82 24.07 -12.78
CA ALA A 671 -3.43 25.44 -12.40
C ALA A 671 -3.00 26.30 -13.61
N PHE A 672 -2.43 25.68 -14.65
CA PHE A 672 -2.02 26.35 -15.90
C PHE A 672 -3.02 26.14 -17.05
N LYS A 673 -4.26 25.73 -16.76
CA LYS A 673 -5.25 25.35 -17.78
C LYS A 673 -5.49 26.46 -18.81
N ASP A 674 -5.66 27.71 -18.35
CA ASP A 674 -5.93 28.85 -19.23
C ASP A 674 -4.79 29.08 -20.25
N GLU A 675 -3.53 28.87 -19.85
CA GLU A 675 -2.36 28.97 -20.73
C GLU A 675 -2.30 27.82 -21.75
N ILE A 676 -2.66 26.60 -21.31
CA ILE A 676 -2.74 25.40 -22.16
C ILE A 676 -3.84 25.58 -23.21
N ASP A 677 -5.02 26.06 -22.82
CA ASP A 677 -6.18 26.25 -23.70
C ASP A 677 -5.91 27.36 -24.75
N VAL A 678 -5.22 28.45 -24.37
CA VAL A 678 -4.74 29.46 -25.32
C VAL A 678 -3.77 28.85 -26.34
N HIS A 679 -2.82 28.02 -25.90
CA HIS A 679 -1.86 27.39 -26.81
C HIS A 679 -2.49 26.32 -27.73
N ARG A 680 -3.51 25.59 -27.23
CA ARG A 680 -4.35 24.69 -28.04
C ARG A 680 -5.08 25.46 -29.15
N GLY A 681 -5.78 26.55 -28.83
CA GLY A 681 -6.48 27.38 -29.82
C GLY A 681 -5.56 27.96 -30.90
N ILE A 682 -4.34 28.38 -30.55
CA ILE A 682 -3.32 28.81 -31.53
C ILE A 682 -2.92 27.66 -32.45
N SER A 683 -2.73 26.46 -31.89
CA SER A 683 -2.32 25.26 -32.64
C SER A 683 -3.41 24.78 -33.61
N GLU A 684 -4.67 24.80 -33.19
CA GLU A 684 -5.84 24.46 -34.00
C GLU A 684 -6.02 25.45 -35.17
N ASN A 685 -5.96 26.75 -34.91
CA ASN A 685 -6.02 27.79 -35.94
C ASN A 685 -4.89 27.64 -36.97
N ASN A 686 -3.66 27.36 -36.53
CA ASN A 686 -2.54 27.08 -37.43
C ASN A 686 -2.76 25.80 -38.26
N SER A 687 -3.43 24.79 -37.71
CA SER A 687 -3.77 23.56 -38.44
C SER A 687 -4.84 23.77 -39.51
N LEU A 688 -5.80 24.66 -39.26
CA LEU A 688 -6.85 25.06 -40.21
C LEU A 688 -6.23 25.89 -41.36
N LEU A 689 -5.45 26.92 -41.03
CA LEU A 689 -4.74 27.76 -42.02
C LEU A 689 -3.77 26.96 -42.90
N ASN A 690 -3.20 25.87 -42.39
CA ASN A 690 -2.35 24.96 -43.18
C ASN A 690 -3.14 23.94 -44.03
N LYS A 691 -4.42 23.68 -43.72
CA LYS A 691 -5.32 22.92 -44.59
C LYS A 691 -5.83 23.81 -45.73
N GLU A 692 -6.23 25.05 -45.44
CA GLU A 692 -6.68 26.02 -46.44
C GLU A 692 -5.59 26.44 -47.45
N LYS A 693 -4.30 26.25 -47.12
CA LYS A 693 -3.17 26.50 -48.04
C LYS A 693 -2.75 25.29 -48.88
N ASN A 694 -3.26 24.10 -48.58
CA ASN A 694 -2.88 22.84 -49.21
C ASN A 694 -4.03 22.15 -49.95
N GLY A 695 -5.19 22.81 -50.05
CA GLY A 695 -6.32 22.45 -50.91
C GLY A 695 -6.57 23.55 -51.94
#